data_AF-A0A931XC56-F1
#
_entry.id   AF-A0A931XC56-F1
#
_cell.length_a   1.000
_cell.length_b   1.000
_cell.length_c   1.000
_cell.angle_alpha   90.00
_cell.angle_beta   90.00
_cell.angle_gamma   90.00
#
_symmetry.space_group_name_H-M   'P 1'
#
loop_
_entity.id
_entity.type
_entity.pdbx_description
1 polymer ?
#
loop_
_entity_poly.entity_id
_entity_poly.type
_entity_poly.pdbx_seq_one_letter_code
_entity_poly.pdbx_strand_id
1 'polypeptide(L)'
;MKTIYILLLFFSFSFPLLSQFENDWDGDGSYEFSDCDDNNATVYPGAPEICDNLDNNCDGNVDEGLPLTTYYLDEDLDGFGNYFYGFYCITYDNYAVTNNDDCNDYNPAINPLATDVPNNTIDEDCSGSDETAVLDNDGDGFDNSIDCDDNNAAIHPSAVETCDGIDNNCDGNIDEGLTMTLYYPDNDGDGFGSAIGFSYCNVPTGSFVTNNTDCDDTKSTIYPGATEICDDIDNNCDGNIDEGLFRYWYFDWDEDGYGNVNDTGVWDCYAPYPYYEHVDNNLDCDDNNWLVNPNALEIPNNGIDEDCNGSDFIIDNDGDGSDSNIDCDDNNSIIYPGASEICDGIDNNCDGNIDDGLTMTTYYADVDNDGYGTSNGSDFCNNPGLGFVFDNTDCDDNNSSAYPSASEICDGIDNNCDGNIDEGLTMTTYYADVDNDGYGTSNGSDFCNNPGFGYSVNNDDCDDTNGAINPAETDIPNNSIDEDCNGSDETAILDNDSDGFDNTVDCNDNNATINPGIGEVCDGIDNNCDGNIDEGLIMTTYYADVDNDNFGTGTGADYCLNPGIGFSIDNSDCDDNNPSIYPGATEIADNGTDEDCDGSDYITIFDNDGDGYLSNIDCDDNNSSVYPGAPEICDNIDNNCDGNDDEGLIFNTYYWDIDLDGFGDPFTVAIEVSCNNPGLYFTLDYSDCDDLDSLKYPGAIEICDGKDNNCDGNIDEGLTMTTYYADLDNDNFGAGIGTEFCSNPGTGYSINNTDCNDNNSAINPLATEICDGIDNNCDGNIDEGLSLTTYFVDSDNDNFGAGIGTDFCSNPGTGYSINNTDCNNNNSAINPLATEICDGIDNNCDGNIDEGLSLTTYFVDSDNDNFGAGIGTDYCSNPGTGYSINYTDCNDNNSAINPLAAEICDGIDNNCDGNIDEGLSLTTYFVDSDNDNFGAGIGTEFCSNPGTGYSINNTDCNDNNSAINPDAGEIPNNGIDEDCDGLDLLSGFCDNSIEVLKIYPNPGNDMINFSFHEIINEASIKLVSSVGKVLQIQTIKNTNNLVIQTNDWSSGVYNIEIIIEGKTQTYSWIKR
;
A
#
# COMPACT_ATOMS: atom_id res chain seq x y z
N MET A 1 -7.74 -37.98 93.03
CA MET A 1 -8.00 -39.19 93.86
C MET A 1 -7.28 -39.03 95.22
N LYS A 2 -7.39 -39.94 96.21
CA LYS A 2 -6.95 -39.73 97.63
C LYS A 2 -5.68 -40.49 98.07
N THR A 3 -4.93 -40.02 99.09
CA THR A 3 -3.89 -40.68 99.98
C THR A 3 -3.27 -39.63 100.97
N ILE A 4 -2.49 -39.90 102.05
CA ILE A 4 -2.73 -40.59 103.36
C ILE A 4 -1.75 -40.06 104.47
N TYR A 5 -1.72 -40.59 105.72
CA TYR A 5 -1.06 -40.00 106.95
C TYR A 5 -0.65 -41.05 108.05
N ILE A 6 -0.09 -40.64 109.25
CA ILE A 6 0.22 -41.42 110.51
C ILE A 6 0.58 -40.45 111.73
N LEU A 7 0.76 -40.68 113.08
CA LEU A 7 0.78 -41.79 114.11
C LEU A 7 0.26 -41.36 115.56
N LEU A 8 0.96 -41.60 116.71
CA LEU A 8 0.56 -41.59 118.18
C LEU A 8 1.83 -41.52 119.13
N LEU A 9 1.92 -41.42 120.50
CA LEU A 9 1.12 -41.34 121.79
C LEU A 9 2.06 -40.70 122.93
N PHE A 10 2.03 -40.70 124.31
CA PHE A 10 1.45 -41.37 125.54
C PHE A 10 1.90 -40.54 126.85
N PHE A 11 1.73 -40.74 128.21
CA PHE A 11 1.11 -41.66 129.25
C PHE A 11 1.24 -41.11 130.75
N SER A 12 0.39 -41.49 131.74
CA SER A 12 0.56 -41.51 133.27
C SER A 12 0.60 -40.17 134.10
N PHE A 13 0.48 -39.99 135.46
CA PHE A 13 0.02 -40.63 136.77
C PHE A 13 0.23 -39.58 137.96
N SER A 14 -0.14 -39.60 139.29
CA SER A 14 -1.05 -40.27 140.30
C SER A 14 -0.67 -39.82 141.77
N PHE A 15 -1.40 -39.81 142.93
CA PHE A 15 -2.83 -39.99 143.37
C PHE A 15 -3.29 -39.23 144.72
N PRO A 16 -3.38 -39.74 146.01
CA PRO A 16 -4.52 -39.40 146.93
C PRO A 16 -4.37 -39.23 148.51
N LEU A 17 -5.42 -38.69 149.23
CA LEU A 17 -6.08 -39.12 150.53
C LEU A 17 -6.45 -38.05 151.64
N LEU A 18 -7.60 -37.34 151.53
CA LEU A 18 -8.64 -37.13 152.59
C LEU A 18 -9.90 -36.45 151.97
N SER A 19 -11.12 -36.66 152.51
CA SER A 19 -12.33 -35.86 152.16
C SER A 19 -13.54 -36.09 153.09
N GLN A 20 -14.31 -35.02 153.39
CA GLN A 20 -15.79 -35.04 153.52
C GLN A 20 -16.40 -33.67 153.85
N PHE A 21 -17.42 -33.25 153.07
CA PHE A 21 -18.27 -32.07 153.27
C PHE A 21 -17.59 -30.70 153.24
N GLU A 22 -16.96 -30.43 152.10
CA GLU A 22 -16.94 -29.08 151.54
C GLU A 22 -17.90 -29.10 150.32
N ASN A 23 -18.56 -27.99 150.03
CA ASN A 23 -19.40 -27.88 148.85
C ASN A 23 -18.60 -27.20 147.73
N ASP A 24 -18.82 -27.69 146.52
CA ASP A 24 -18.52 -27.04 145.24
C ASP A 24 -19.81 -26.26 144.87
N TRP A 25 -19.75 -24.93 144.77
CA TRP A 25 -20.93 -24.05 144.72
C TRP A 25 -21.33 -23.66 143.29
N ASP A 26 -20.36 -23.60 142.36
CA ASP A 26 -20.51 -23.18 140.96
C ASP A 26 -20.23 -24.31 139.96
N GLY A 27 -19.33 -25.26 140.27
CA GLY A 27 -19.25 -26.58 139.66
C GLY A 27 -17.92 -26.98 139.01
N ASP A 28 -16.79 -26.31 139.25
CA ASP A 28 -15.50 -26.70 138.62
C ASP A 28 -14.78 -27.89 139.29
N GLY A 29 -15.13 -28.21 140.54
CA GLY A 29 -14.54 -29.30 141.33
C GLY A 29 -13.55 -28.88 142.42
N SER A 30 -13.34 -27.57 142.58
CA SER A 30 -12.76 -26.92 143.76
C SER A 30 -13.81 -26.78 144.88
N TYR A 31 -13.47 -26.13 146.00
CA TYR A 31 -14.22 -26.27 147.26
C TYR A 31 -14.04 -25.06 148.21
N GLU A 32 -15.12 -24.67 148.91
CA GLU A 32 -15.36 -23.53 149.85
C GLU A 32 -14.27 -23.15 150.89
N PHE A 33 -13.15 -23.88 150.98
CA PHE A 33 -12.03 -23.58 151.88
C PHE A 33 -10.63 -23.65 151.23
N SER A 34 -10.57 -24.02 149.95
CA SER A 34 -9.36 -23.98 149.13
C SER A 34 -9.52 -23.07 147.91
N ASP A 35 -10.76 -22.75 147.53
CA ASP A 35 -11.11 -21.85 146.44
C ASP A 35 -10.80 -20.37 146.70
N CYS A 36 -10.89 -19.53 145.66
CA CYS A 36 -10.81 -18.07 145.81
C CYS A 36 -12.04 -17.26 145.34
N ASP A 37 -12.95 -17.79 144.52
CA ASP A 37 -14.33 -17.25 144.38
C ASP A 37 -15.37 -18.35 144.16
N ASP A 38 -16.04 -18.78 145.25
CA ASP A 38 -17.08 -19.82 145.31
C ASP A 38 -18.37 -19.56 144.46
N ASN A 39 -18.32 -18.64 143.50
CA ASN A 39 -19.42 -18.24 142.63
C ASN A 39 -19.03 -18.15 141.15
N ASN A 40 -17.76 -18.37 140.80
CA ASN A 40 -17.24 -18.23 139.45
C ASN A 40 -16.27 -19.38 139.07
N ALA A 41 -16.83 -20.44 138.48
CA ALA A 41 -16.17 -21.67 138.01
C ALA A 41 -15.08 -21.51 136.91
N THR A 42 -14.46 -20.34 136.80
CA THR A 42 -13.22 -20.07 136.05
C THR A 42 -12.12 -19.47 136.93
N VAL A 43 -12.37 -19.23 138.22
CA VAL A 43 -11.47 -18.62 139.19
C VAL A 43 -11.26 -19.61 140.33
N TYR A 44 -10.27 -20.50 140.18
CA TYR A 44 -10.01 -21.61 141.08
C TYR A 44 -8.52 -22.00 141.13
N PRO A 45 -8.02 -22.66 142.20
CA PRO A 45 -6.60 -22.92 142.40
C PRO A 45 -5.92 -23.70 141.26
N GLY A 46 -5.03 -23.02 140.53
CA GLY A 46 -4.35 -23.60 139.37
C GLY A 46 -5.20 -23.69 138.10
N ALA A 47 -6.23 -22.85 137.95
CA ALA A 47 -6.80 -22.53 136.65
C ALA A 47 -5.75 -21.94 135.68
N PRO A 48 -6.03 -21.83 134.38
CA PRO A 48 -5.26 -21.00 133.47
C PRO A 48 -5.76 -19.54 133.54
N GLU A 49 -4.85 -18.57 133.71
CA GLU A 49 -5.18 -17.15 133.57
C GLU A 49 -5.84 -16.86 132.19
N ILE A 50 -6.81 -15.95 132.20
CA ILE A 50 -7.54 -15.41 131.06
C ILE A 50 -7.70 -13.91 131.25
N CYS A 51 -7.30 -13.10 130.27
CA CYS A 51 -7.19 -11.64 130.43
C CYS A 51 -8.52 -10.95 130.81
N ASP A 52 -8.79 -10.83 132.11
CA ASP A 52 -10.01 -10.25 132.68
C ASP A 52 -9.80 -9.47 133.99
N ASN A 53 -8.54 -9.22 134.38
CA ASN A 53 -8.11 -8.57 135.61
C ASN A 53 -8.50 -9.32 136.92
N LEU A 54 -8.77 -10.63 136.87
CA LEU A 54 -8.92 -11.49 138.06
C LEU A 54 -7.68 -12.40 138.22
N ASP A 55 -7.36 -12.73 139.47
CA ASP A 55 -6.40 -13.80 139.83
C ASP A 55 -7.12 -15.14 139.60
N ASN A 56 -7.15 -15.64 138.35
CA ASN A 56 -7.97 -16.82 138.04
C ASN A 56 -7.42 -18.08 138.71
N ASN A 57 -6.10 -18.17 138.92
CA ASN A 57 -5.43 -19.35 139.45
C ASN A 57 -5.16 -19.32 140.97
N CYS A 58 -5.55 -18.26 141.65
CA CYS A 58 -5.47 -18.03 143.10
C CYS A 58 -4.04 -17.98 143.68
N ASP A 59 -3.01 -17.59 142.91
CA ASP A 59 -1.61 -17.53 143.38
C ASP A 59 -1.19 -16.17 143.96
N GLY A 60 -2.01 -15.13 143.73
CA GLY A 60 -1.81 -13.76 144.21
C GLY A 60 -1.19 -12.81 143.19
N ASN A 61 -0.94 -13.26 141.96
CA ASN A 61 -0.74 -12.42 140.78
C ASN A 61 -2.06 -12.30 140.00
N VAL A 62 -2.07 -11.60 138.86
CA VAL A 62 -3.26 -11.37 138.01
C VAL A 62 -2.79 -11.35 136.56
N ASP A 63 -3.44 -12.11 135.69
CA ASP A 63 -3.16 -12.20 134.26
C ASP A 63 -1.71 -12.62 133.91
N GLU A 64 -0.96 -13.24 134.84
CA GLU A 64 0.46 -13.49 134.62
C GLU A 64 0.75 -14.63 133.62
N GLY A 65 1.83 -14.46 132.85
CA GLY A 65 2.16 -15.38 131.76
C GLY A 65 1.33 -15.16 130.47
N LEU A 66 0.31 -14.31 130.51
CA LEU A 66 -0.36 -13.82 129.30
C LEU A 66 0.49 -12.76 128.57
N PRO A 67 0.35 -12.62 127.24
CA PRO A 67 1.10 -11.64 126.46
C PRO A 67 0.56 -10.22 126.72
N LEU A 68 1.34 -9.42 127.46
CA LEU A 68 1.10 -7.98 127.58
C LEU A 68 1.51 -7.28 126.28
N THR A 69 0.69 -6.32 125.84
CA THR A 69 0.97 -5.42 124.72
C THR A 69 1.34 -4.04 125.25
N THR A 70 2.29 -3.37 124.58
CA THR A 70 2.66 -1.98 124.88
C THR A 70 1.61 -1.04 124.32
N TYR A 71 1.23 -0.03 125.09
CA TYR A 71 0.37 1.06 124.64
C TYR A 71 1.01 2.42 124.88
N TYR A 72 0.68 3.34 123.97
CA TYR A 72 1.08 4.74 123.93
C TYR A 72 -0.20 5.58 124.01
N LEU A 73 -0.09 6.76 124.60
CA LEU A 73 -1.19 7.72 124.71
C LEU A 73 -1.38 8.36 123.34
N ASP A 74 -2.65 8.57 122.98
CA ASP A 74 -3.13 9.26 121.80
C ASP A 74 -3.94 10.46 122.33
N GLU A 75 -3.34 11.66 122.43
CA GLU A 75 -4.01 12.84 123.01
C GLU A 75 -4.95 13.57 122.04
N ASP A 76 -4.86 13.36 120.71
CA ASP A 76 -5.64 14.09 119.70
C ASP A 76 -6.62 13.27 118.83
N LEU A 77 -6.55 11.93 118.91
CA LEU A 77 -7.44 10.92 118.31
C LEU A 77 -7.27 10.62 116.82
N ASP A 78 -6.05 10.67 116.27
CA ASP A 78 -5.77 10.15 114.91
C ASP A 78 -5.47 8.64 114.84
N GLY A 79 -5.12 8.00 115.96
CA GLY A 79 -4.80 6.57 116.05
C GLY A 79 -3.31 6.23 116.14
N PHE A 80 -2.45 7.24 116.14
CA PHE A 80 -1.04 7.18 116.51
C PHE A 80 -0.84 7.88 117.87
N GLY A 81 0.40 8.00 118.33
CA GLY A 81 0.74 8.63 119.59
C GLY A 81 2.21 8.42 119.94
N ASN A 82 2.78 9.25 120.81
CA ASN A 82 4.22 9.22 121.14
C ASN A 82 4.47 8.76 122.58
N TYR A 83 3.60 9.15 123.52
CA TYR A 83 3.91 9.00 124.95
C TYR A 83 3.59 7.62 125.52
N PHE A 84 4.60 6.86 125.94
CA PHE A 84 4.42 5.54 126.57
C PHE A 84 3.41 5.56 127.74
N TYR A 85 2.33 4.79 127.60
CA TYR A 85 1.19 4.77 128.51
C TYR A 85 1.20 3.55 129.45
N GLY A 86 1.59 2.37 128.96
CA GLY A 86 1.76 1.19 129.81
C GLY A 86 1.87 -0.16 129.09
N PHE A 87 1.75 -1.24 129.87
CA PHE A 87 1.67 -2.62 129.39
C PHE A 87 0.38 -3.26 129.91
N TYR A 88 -0.48 -3.74 129.02
CA TYR A 88 -1.79 -4.34 129.35
C TYR A 88 -2.09 -5.51 128.41
N CYS A 89 -2.85 -6.52 128.83
CA CYS A 89 -3.27 -7.61 127.92
C CYS A 89 -4.55 -7.28 127.12
N ILE A 90 -5.32 -6.26 127.53
CA ILE A 90 -6.40 -5.60 126.77
C ILE A 90 -6.42 -4.10 127.07
N THR A 91 -6.99 -3.30 126.16
CA THR A 91 -7.20 -1.85 126.35
C THR A 91 -8.39 -1.55 127.26
N TYR A 92 -8.31 -0.42 127.99
CA TYR A 92 -9.37 0.04 128.90
C TYR A 92 -9.91 1.44 128.59
N ASP A 93 -9.21 2.24 127.77
CA ASP A 93 -9.62 3.59 127.36
C ASP A 93 -9.37 3.79 125.85
N ASN A 94 -10.17 4.65 125.20
CA ASN A 94 -10.13 4.91 123.76
C ASN A 94 -8.97 5.82 123.30
N TYR A 95 -8.03 6.14 124.19
CA TYR A 95 -6.90 7.06 123.98
C TYR A 95 -5.56 6.31 124.07
N ALA A 96 -5.56 5.01 123.79
CA ALA A 96 -4.43 4.12 124.04
C ALA A 96 -4.18 3.21 122.83
N VAL A 97 -3.16 3.54 122.06
CA VAL A 97 -2.82 2.92 120.76
C VAL A 97 -1.55 2.06 120.87
N THR A 98 -1.34 1.15 119.93
CA THR A 98 -0.13 0.29 119.91
C THR A 98 0.98 0.82 119.02
N ASN A 99 0.72 1.88 118.24
CA ASN A 99 1.72 2.55 117.42
C ASN A 99 2.39 3.66 118.25
N ASN A 100 3.71 3.87 118.05
CA ASN A 100 4.49 4.88 118.76
C ASN A 100 5.11 5.95 117.84
N ASP A 101 4.80 5.89 116.54
CA ASP A 101 5.60 6.52 115.49
C ASP A 101 5.13 7.96 115.15
N ASP A 102 4.11 8.47 115.84
CA ASP A 102 3.69 9.88 115.77
C ASP A 102 4.78 10.84 116.27
N CYS A 103 4.94 11.96 115.56
CA CYS A 103 5.91 13.01 115.88
C CYS A 103 5.29 14.27 116.54
N ASN A 104 3.97 14.40 116.62
CA ASN A 104 3.27 15.52 117.24
C ASN A 104 1.83 15.20 117.75
N ASP A 105 1.75 14.36 118.80
CA ASP A 105 0.67 13.98 119.78
C ASP A 105 -0.25 15.11 120.31
N TYR A 106 -0.49 16.16 119.51
CA TYR A 106 -1.28 17.37 119.78
C TYR A 106 -1.87 18.01 118.50
N ASN A 107 -1.62 17.45 117.31
CA ASN A 107 -2.18 17.91 116.04
C ASN A 107 -2.43 16.71 115.08
N PRO A 108 -3.70 16.28 114.86
CA PRO A 108 -4.09 15.03 114.16
C PRO A 108 -3.99 15.12 112.62
N ALA A 109 -2.97 15.84 112.15
CA ALA A 109 -2.61 16.07 110.76
C ALA A 109 -1.07 16.04 110.57
N ILE A 110 -0.31 15.67 111.60
CA ILE A 110 1.14 15.45 111.59
C ILE A 110 1.37 14.06 112.20
N ASN A 111 1.38 13.02 111.36
CA ASN A 111 1.49 11.61 111.77
C ASN A 111 1.95 10.74 110.57
N PRO A 112 2.41 9.49 110.80
CA PRO A 112 2.90 8.58 109.75
C PRO A 112 1.93 8.14 108.63
N LEU A 113 0.73 8.71 108.55
CA LEU A 113 -0.21 8.56 107.42
C LEU A 113 -0.77 9.90 106.92
N ALA A 114 -0.18 11.02 107.35
CA ALA A 114 -0.34 12.30 106.68
C ALA A 114 0.36 12.27 105.30
N THR A 115 0.42 13.42 104.65
CA THR A 115 1.17 13.61 103.41
C THR A 115 1.79 14.99 103.50
N ASP A 116 3.10 15.08 103.31
CA ASP A 116 3.82 16.34 103.36
C ASP A 116 3.22 17.35 102.39
N VAL A 117 3.21 18.62 102.80
CA VAL A 117 2.84 19.75 101.94
C VAL A 117 4.13 20.48 101.55
N PRO A 118 4.70 20.22 100.35
CA PRO A 118 6.13 20.41 100.11
C PRO A 118 6.70 21.82 100.33
N ASN A 119 7.94 21.86 100.82
CA ASN A 119 8.72 23.06 101.15
C ASN A 119 8.09 23.96 102.25
N ASN A 120 7.23 23.43 103.13
CA ASN A 120 6.58 24.23 104.17
C ASN A 120 7.40 24.32 105.48
N THR A 121 8.47 23.52 105.59
CA THR A 121 9.37 23.32 106.76
C THR A 121 8.78 22.56 107.95
N ILE A 122 7.68 21.84 107.75
CA ILE A 122 7.06 20.90 108.69
C ILE A 122 7.08 19.52 108.02
N ASP A 123 7.72 18.59 108.72
CA ASP A 123 7.69 17.15 108.48
C ASP A 123 6.33 16.64 108.98
N GLU A 124 5.39 16.43 108.07
CA GLU A 124 3.99 16.10 108.35
C GLU A 124 3.76 14.58 108.38
N ASP A 125 4.46 13.82 107.53
CA ASP A 125 4.43 12.35 107.52
C ASP A 125 5.40 11.69 108.53
N CYS A 126 6.15 12.48 109.31
CA CYS A 126 7.12 12.04 110.31
C CYS A 126 8.31 11.22 109.76
N SER A 127 8.58 11.25 108.45
CA SER A 127 9.72 10.57 107.81
C SER A 127 11.09 11.11 108.25
N GLY A 128 11.15 12.34 108.73
CA GLY A 128 12.36 13.02 109.19
C GLY A 128 12.82 14.20 108.32
N SER A 129 12.05 14.57 107.28
CA SER A 129 12.36 15.67 106.37
C SER A 129 11.16 16.11 105.52
N ASP A 130 10.74 17.37 105.67
CA ASP A 130 9.86 18.13 104.75
C ASP A 130 10.20 17.84 103.28
N GLU A 131 9.27 17.20 102.58
CA GLU A 131 9.42 16.83 101.17
C GLU A 131 9.67 18.07 100.30
N THR A 132 10.76 18.07 99.54
CA THR A 132 11.02 19.13 98.56
C THR A 132 10.26 18.82 97.29
N ALA A 133 9.39 19.74 96.84
CA ALA A 133 8.70 19.62 95.56
C ALA A 133 9.72 19.44 94.43
N VAL A 134 9.83 18.21 93.92
CA VAL A 134 10.49 17.92 92.65
C VAL A 134 9.58 18.45 91.53
N LEU A 135 10.21 19.06 90.54
CA LEU A 135 9.54 19.81 89.48
C LEU A 135 9.72 19.07 88.17
N ASP A 136 8.82 18.13 87.92
CA ASP A 136 8.48 17.64 86.58
C ASP A 136 8.15 18.87 85.71
N ASN A 137 9.10 19.28 84.88
CA ASN A 137 9.09 20.60 84.23
C ASN A 137 8.48 20.54 82.81
N ASP A 138 8.39 19.35 82.21
CA ASP A 138 7.86 19.09 80.88
C ASP A 138 6.56 18.25 80.86
N GLY A 139 6.29 17.49 81.94
CA GLY A 139 5.01 16.82 82.20
C GLY A 139 4.97 15.32 81.90
N ASP A 140 6.11 14.63 81.79
CA ASP A 140 6.17 13.20 81.44
C ASP A 140 5.89 12.25 82.63
N GLY A 141 6.11 12.73 83.87
CA GLY A 141 5.89 11.99 85.12
C GLY A 141 7.15 11.42 85.80
N PHE A 142 8.34 11.78 85.33
CA PHE A 142 9.62 11.62 86.04
C PHE A 142 10.08 12.98 86.62
N ASP A 143 11.27 13.03 87.23
CA ASP A 143 11.81 14.26 87.84
C ASP A 143 13.36 14.27 87.80
N ASN A 144 13.99 15.44 87.87
CA ASN A 144 15.45 15.66 87.84
C ASN A 144 16.32 14.87 88.84
N SER A 145 15.75 14.05 89.74
CA SER A 145 16.54 13.10 90.54
C SER A 145 16.72 11.74 89.86
N ILE A 146 15.95 11.44 88.80
CA ILE A 146 15.96 10.19 88.04
C ILE A 146 15.98 10.44 86.52
N ASP A 147 15.31 11.48 86.06
CA ASP A 147 15.39 12.05 84.71
C ASP A 147 16.79 12.66 84.47
N CYS A 148 17.27 12.51 83.24
CA CYS A 148 18.55 13.02 82.77
C CYS A 148 18.43 14.28 81.87
N ASP A 149 17.23 14.67 81.41
CA ASP A 149 16.93 16.00 80.86
C ASP A 149 15.47 16.43 81.15
N ASP A 150 15.23 16.82 82.42
CA ASP A 150 14.01 17.36 83.08
C ASP A 150 13.40 18.63 82.44
N ASN A 151 13.53 18.81 81.13
CA ASN A 151 12.88 19.83 80.30
C ASN A 151 12.45 19.26 78.93
N ASN A 152 12.53 17.94 78.74
CA ASN A 152 12.30 17.24 77.49
C ASN A 152 11.68 15.84 77.72
N ALA A 153 10.34 15.81 77.72
CA ALA A 153 9.43 14.65 77.94
C ALA A 153 9.59 13.42 77.00
N ALA A 154 10.73 13.28 76.33
CA ALA A 154 11.15 12.12 75.54
C ALA A 154 12.45 11.46 76.06
N ILE A 155 13.16 12.11 76.99
CA ILE A 155 14.35 11.59 77.68
C ILE A 155 13.91 11.28 79.11
N HIS A 156 13.81 10.01 79.50
CA HIS A 156 13.36 9.63 80.83
C HIS A 156 13.61 8.12 81.11
N PRO A 157 13.68 7.66 82.38
CA PRO A 157 13.89 6.25 82.79
C PRO A 157 12.91 5.16 82.30
N SER A 158 12.04 5.46 81.33
CA SER A 158 11.18 4.50 80.64
C SER A 158 10.95 4.83 79.16
N ALA A 159 11.78 5.70 78.59
CA ALA A 159 11.87 5.93 77.16
C ALA A 159 12.30 4.66 76.41
N VAL A 160 12.32 4.76 75.08
CA VAL A 160 12.94 3.76 74.20
C VAL A 160 14.02 4.49 73.42
N GLU A 161 15.25 4.00 73.46
CA GLU A 161 16.39 4.58 72.73
C GLU A 161 16.02 4.95 71.29
N THR A 162 16.41 6.15 70.92
CA THR A 162 16.29 6.74 69.59
C THR A 162 17.66 7.29 69.20
N CYS A 163 18.05 7.09 67.94
CA CYS A 163 19.44 7.34 67.55
C CYS A 163 19.74 8.83 67.32
N ASP A 164 19.93 9.55 68.43
CA ASP A 164 20.28 10.97 68.52
C ASP A 164 21.61 11.19 69.29
N GLY A 165 22.18 10.14 69.91
CA GLY A 165 23.40 10.20 70.70
C GLY A 165 23.20 10.63 72.17
N ILE A 166 21.96 10.59 72.66
CA ILE A 166 21.57 10.85 74.05
C ILE A 166 21.20 9.51 74.72
N ASP A 167 21.44 9.39 76.03
CA ASP A 167 20.95 8.30 76.88
C ASP A 167 19.44 8.51 77.12
N ASN A 168 18.58 8.21 76.13
CA ASN A 168 17.16 8.56 76.25
C ASN A 168 16.50 7.85 77.43
N ASN A 169 16.92 6.62 77.77
CA ASN A 169 16.37 5.85 78.90
C ASN A 169 17.12 5.99 80.24
N CYS A 170 18.09 6.91 80.33
CA CYS A 170 18.87 7.25 81.54
C CYS A 170 19.52 6.04 82.26
N ASP A 171 19.91 4.99 81.54
CA ASP A 171 20.49 3.74 82.07
C ASP A 171 22.04 3.83 82.24
N GLY A 172 22.66 4.83 81.59
CA GLY A 172 24.11 5.06 81.58
C GLY A 172 24.85 4.43 80.40
N ASN A 173 24.13 3.84 79.44
CA ASN A 173 24.59 3.59 78.09
C ASN A 173 24.02 4.68 77.14
N ILE A 174 24.24 4.56 75.84
CA ILE A 174 23.73 5.48 74.81
C ILE A 174 23.44 4.63 73.56
N ASP A 175 22.29 4.82 72.93
CA ASP A 175 21.87 4.14 71.69
C ASP A 175 21.78 2.60 71.80
N GLU A 176 21.68 2.00 73.00
CA GLU A 176 21.72 0.54 73.13
C GLU A 176 20.39 -0.16 72.80
N GLY A 177 20.46 -1.47 72.53
CA GLY A 177 19.31 -2.24 72.04
C GLY A 177 18.89 -1.93 70.59
N LEU A 178 19.28 -0.78 70.04
CA LEU A 178 19.07 -0.39 68.64
C LEU A 178 19.83 -1.30 67.66
N THR A 179 19.31 -1.36 66.43
CA THR A 179 19.91 -2.17 65.36
C THR A 179 21.05 -1.39 64.71
N MET A 180 22.24 -1.50 65.30
CA MET A 180 23.50 -1.05 64.72
C MET A 180 23.66 -1.54 63.28
N THR A 181 23.51 -0.62 62.34
CA THR A 181 23.78 -0.83 60.92
C THR A 181 25.20 -0.35 60.64
N LEU A 182 25.94 -1.12 59.85
CA LEU A 182 27.32 -0.80 59.52
C LEU A 182 27.30 0.09 58.28
N TYR A 183 27.68 1.36 58.48
CA TYR A 183 27.80 2.34 57.41
C TYR A 183 29.27 2.60 57.09
N TYR A 184 29.53 2.91 55.84
CA TYR A 184 30.84 3.09 55.25
C TYR A 184 30.90 4.51 54.70
N PRO A 185 31.98 5.27 54.92
CA PRO A 185 32.15 6.57 54.27
C PRO A 185 32.06 6.40 52.75
N ASP A 186 31.41 7.36 52.11
CA ASP A 186 31.28 7.51 50.66
C ASP A 186 31.84 8.90 50.35
N ASN A 187 33.16 9.03 50.20
CA ASN A 187 33.83 10.35 50.20
C ASN A 187 33.61 11.15 48.91
N ASP A 188 33.12 10.52 47.84
CA ASP A 188 33.03 11.10 46.49
C ASP A 188 31.62 11.02 45.87
N GLY A 189 30.71 10.21 46.42
CA GLY A 189 29.26 10.28 46.23
C GLY A 189 28.63 9.25 45.28
N ASP A 190 29.30 8.12 44.98
CA ASP A 190 28.79 7.14 44.01
C ASP A 190 27.79 6.09 44.55
N GLY A 191 27.62 5.99 45.88
CA GLY A 191 26.72 5.03 46.52
C GLY A 191 27.39 3.72 46.98
N PHE A 192 28.68 3.58 46.74
CA PHE A 192 29.57 2.61 47.38
C PHE A 192 30.43 3.35 48.43
N GLY A 193 31.34 2.66 49.10
CA GLY A 193 32.09 3.27 50.19
C GLY A 193 33.13 2.36 50.82
N SER A 194 34.11 2.98 51.46
CA SER A 194 35.36 2.36 51.89
C SER A 194 35.21 1.06 52.67
N ALA A 195 36.17 0.16 52.50
CA ALA A 195 36.27 -1.09 53.25
C ALA A 195 36.35 -0.95 54.79
N ILE A 196 36.43 0.27 55.35
CA ILE A 196 36.46 0.56 56.80
C ILE A 196 35.17 1.27 57.23
N GLY A 197 34.18 0.47 57.67
CA GLY A 197 32.91 0.96 58.17
C GLY A 197 32.88 1.24 59.68
N PHE A 198 31.93 2.08 60.06
CA PHE A 198 31.59 2.45 61.44
C PHE A 198 30.11 2.09 61.71
N SER A 199 29.82 1.58 62.89
CA SER A 199 28.45 1.19 63.26
C SER A 199 27.67 2.39 63.78
N TYR A 200 26.48 2.62 63.25
CA TYR A 200 25.54 3.64 63.70
C TYR A 200 24.11 3.08 63.70
N CYS A 201 23.22 3.64 64.51
CA CYS A 201 21.81 3.25 64.55
C CYS A 201 20.92 3.97 63.50
N ASN A 202 21.34 5.16 63.05
CA ASN A 202 20.76 5.95 61.95
C ASN A 202 21.81 6.16 60.85
N VAL A 203 21.39 6.66 59.68
CA VAL A 203 22.32 7.15 58.65
C VAL A 203 23.08 8.37 59.21
N PRO A 204 24.43 8.41 59.19
CA PRO A 204 25.18 9.56 59.70
C PRO A 204 24.99 10.82 58.84
N THR A 205 25.22 11.99 59.43
CA THR A 205 25.25 13.26 58.68
C THR A 205 26.51 13.34 57.82
N GLY A 206 26.36 13.13 56.51
CA GLY A 206 27.40 13.09 55.50
C GLY A 206 27.06 12.07 54.43
N SER A 207 27.94 11.88 53.45
CA SER A 207 27.83 10.77 52.49
C SER A 207 28.30 9.48 53.15
N PHE A 208 27.35 8.56 53.38
CA PHE A 208 27.57 7.28 54.04
C PHE A 208 26.60 6.23 53.51
N VAL A 209 27.11 5.04 53.20
CA VAL A 209 26.34 3.96 52.56
C VAL A 209 26.43 2.65 53.33
N THR A 210 25.57 1.67 53.02
CA THR A 210 25.62 0.33 53.64
C THR A 210 26.43 -0.70 52.84
N ASN A 211 27.06 -0.30 51.73
CA ASN A 211 27.82 -1.20 50.86
C ASN A 211 29.31 -0.83 50.89
N ASN A 212 30.17 -1.83 51.09
CA ASN A 212 31.57 -1.63 51.50
C ASN A 212 32.61 -2.11 50.50
N THR A 213 32.17 -2.34 49.27
CA THR A 213 32.87 -3.14 48.28
C THR A 213 33.75 -2.29 47.34
N ASP A 214 33.69 -0.97 47.49
CA ASP A 214 34.58 0.04 46.92
C ASP A 214 36.07 -0.26 47.17
N CYS A 215 36.88 0.01 46.15
CA CYS A 215 38.32 -0.18 46.14
C CYS A 215 39.15 1.14 46.09
N ASP A 216 38.56 2.31 45.84
CA ASP A 216 39.18 3.64 45.96
C ASP A 216 38.17 4.79 46.24
N ASP A 217 37.58 4.79 47.45
CA ASP A 217 36.81 5.82 48.23
C ASP A 217 37.42 7.25 48.25
N THR A 218 37.86 7.71 47.07
CA THR A 218 38.34 9.04 46.72
C THR A 218 38.05 9.42 45.26
N LYS A 219 37.44 8.52 44.46
CA LYS A 219 37.00 8.76 43.08
C LYS A 219 35.67 8.03 42.79
N SER A 220 34.61 8.80 42.52
CA SER A 220 33.26 8.33 42.16
C SER A 220 33.12 7.68 40.77
N THR A 221 34.21 7.06 40.30
CA THR A 221 34.36 6.31 39.07
C THR A 221 35.03 4.95 39.30
N ILE A 222 35.32 4.58 40.56
CA ILE A 222 36.02 3.33 40.93
C ILE A 222 35.20 2.61 42.00
N TYR A 223 34.18 1.88 41.56
CA TYR A 223 33.22 1.21 42.44
C TYR A 223 32.68 -0.09 41.85
N PRO A 224 32.18 -1.04 42.68
CA PRO A 224 31.62 -2.32 42.26
C PRO A 224 30.54 -2.26 41.19
N GLY A 225 30.91 -2.63 39.96
CA GLY A 225 30.02 -2.54 38.79
C GLY A 225 29.99 -1.17 38.10
N ALA A 226 30.98 -0.32 38.35
CA ALA A 226 31.36 0.76 37.44
C ALA A 226 31.66 0.21 36.03
N THR A 227 31.71 1.10 35.05
CA THR A 227 32.23 0.75 33.72
C THR A 227 33.74 0.96 33.73
N GLU A 228 34.52 -0.08 33.42
CA GLU A 228 35.96 0.05 33.21
C GLU A 228 36.26 1.19 32.21
N ILE A 229 37.34 1.93 32.45
CA ILE A 229 38.00 2.86 31.54
C ILE A 229 39.49 2.54 31.55
N CYS A 230 40.15 2.40 30.39
CA CYS A 230 41.47 1.77 30.42
C CYS A 230 42.57 2.72 30.93
N ASP A 231 42.94 2.59 32.19
CA ASP A 231 43.95 3.41 32.86
C ASP A 231 44.92 2.60 33.76
N ASP A 232 45.03 1.28 33.54
CA ASP A 232 45.75 0.30 34.36
C ASP A 232 45.16 0.13 35.79
N ILE A 233 43.88 0.47 36.02
CA ILE A 233 43.18 0.36 37.32
C ILE A 233 41.91 -0.50 37.20
N ASP A 234 41.73 -1.41 38.16
CA ASP A 234 40.48 -2.14 38.46
C ASP A 234 39.39 -1.13 38.86
N ASN A 235 38.58 -0.63 37.92
CA ASN A 235 37.58 0.40 38.23
C ASN A 235 36.30 -0.22 38.81
N ASN A 236 35.95 -1.44 38.41
CA ASN A 236 34.73 -2.12 38.84
C ASN A 236 34.94 -3.05 40.05
N CYS A 237 36.15 -3.09 40.62
CA CYS A 237 36.53 -3.79 41.83
C CYS A 237 36.30 -5.33 41.83
N ASP A 238 36.25 -6.01 40.67
CA ASP A 238 36.13 -7.49 40.62
C ASP A 238 37.47 -8.24 40.85
N GLY A 239 38.60 -7.54 40.72
CA GLY A 239 39.95 -8.08 40.88
C GLY A 239 40.67 -8.46 39.57
N ASN A 240 40.05 -8.21 38.42
CA ASN A 240 40.71 -8.05 37.13
C ASN A 240 41.13 -6.57 36.94
N ILE A 241 41.57 -6.17 35.74
CA ILE A 241 41.95 -4.79 35.38
C ILE A 241 41.63 -4.64 33.88
N ASP A 242 40.93 -3.57 33.52
CA ASP A 242 40.53 -3.20 32.15
C ASP A 242 39.72 -4.31 31.40
N GLU A 243 39.08 -5.26 32.09
CA GLU A 243 38.47 -6.40 31.41
C GLU A 243 37.17 -6.05 30.67
N GLY A 244 37.02 -6.61 29.47
CA GLY A 244 35.98 -6.18 28.54
C GLY A 244 36.35 -4.91 27.73
N LEU A 245 37.39 -4.16 28.14
CA LEU A 245 37.94 -3.07 27.33
C LEU A 245 39.01 -3.49 26.36
N PHE A 246 39.81 -4.50 26.72
CA PHE A 246 40.78 -5.10 25.81
C PHE A 246 40.11 -5.45 24.49
N ARG A 247 40.46 -4.74 23.42
CA ARG A 247 40.02 -5.03 22.06
C ARG A 247 41.10 -5.86 21.38
N TYR A 248 40.70 -6.61 20.35
CA TYR A 248 41.67 -7.23 19.46
C TYR A 248 41.93 -6.24 18.33
N TRP A 249 43.12 -5.64 18.35
CA TRP A 249 43.55 -4.69 17.34
C TRP A 249 44.17 -5.46 16.17
N TYR A 250 43.47 -5.45 15.05
CA TYR A 250 43.93 -5.99 13.78
C TYR A 250 44.93 -5.01 13.17
N PHE A 251 45.76 -5.47 12.24
CA PHE A 251 46.57 -4.54 11.44
C PHE A 251 45.67 -3.86 10.42
N ASP A 252 45.94 -2.59 10.15
CA ASP A 252 45.45 -1.83 9.01
C ASP A 252 46.68 -1.58 8.12
N TRP A 253 46.67 -2.13 6.90
CA TRP A 253 47.84 -2.20 6.00
C TRP A 253 47.80 -1.18 4.85
N ASP A 254 46.67 -0.49 4.65
CA ASP A 254 46.49 0.50 3.58
C ASP A 254 45.88 1.85 4.02
N GLU A 255 45.61 1.99 5.33
CA GLU A 255 45.20 3.20 6.06
C GLU A 255 43.72 3.61 5.85
N ASP A 256 42.80 2.64 5.73
CA ASP A 256 41.36 2.88 5.47
C ASP A 256 40.43 2.88 6.71
N GLY A 257 40.88 2.33 7.84
CA GLY A 257 40.09 2.23 9.07
C GLY A 257 39.55 0.82 9.41
N TYR A 258 39.77 -0.18 8.55
CA TYR A 258 39.44 -1.58 8.76
C TYR A 258 40.69 -2.46 8.73
N GLY A 259 40.56 -3.72 9.14
CA GLY A 259 41.67 -4.66 9.23
C GLY A 259 41.20 -6.11 9.26
N ASN A 260 41.97 -7.03 8.70
CA ASN A 260 41.43 -8.33 8.30
C ASN A 260 41.42 -9.38 9.42
N VAL A 261 40.27 -10.03 9.63
CA VAL A 261 40.08 -11.09 10.65
C VAL A 261 41.08 -12.26 10.57
N ASN A 262 41.73 -12.47 9.43
CA ASN A 262 42.71 -13.54 9.24
C ASN A 262 44.12 -13.19 9.74
N ASP A 263 44.42 -11.91 9.97
CA ASP A 263 45.76 -11.44 10.27
C ASP A 263 46.09 -11.35 11.78
N THR A 264 47.38 -11.29 12.12
CA THR A 264 47.84 -11.54 13.50
C THR A 264 47.86 -10.28 14.38
N GLY A 265 46.65 -9.81 14.73
CA GLY A 265 46.44 -8.69 15.66
C GLY A 265 46.88 -8.92 17.12
N VAL A 266 46.63 -7.92 17.96
CA VAL A 266 47.12 -7.80 19.35
C VAL A 266 45.96 -7.48 20.31
N TRP A 267 45.90 -8.14 21.47
CA TRP A 267 45.02 -7.70 22.56
C TRP A 267 45.64 -6.50 23.29
N ASP A 268 44.98 -5.35 23.25
CA ASP A 268 45.36 -4.11 23.94
C ASP A 268 44.11 -3.23 24.17
N CYS A 269 44.18 -2.23 25.05
CA CYS A 269 43.09 -1.27 25.23
C CYS A 269 43.04 -0.20 24.15
N TYR A 270 44.22 0.22 23.69
CA TYR A 270 44.43 1.32 22.76
C TYR A 270 45.20 0.81 21.55
N ALA A 271 45.02 1.45 20.39
CA ALA A 271 45.72 1.12 19.14
C ALA A 271 47.24 0.96 19.38
N PRO A 272 47.81 -0.27 19.24
CA PRO A 272 49.21 -0.53 19.54
C PRO A 272 50.15 0.38 18.77
N TYR A 273 51.12 1.00 19.43
CA TYR A 273 52.00 1.95 18.74
C TYR A 273 52.85 1.24 17.66
N PRO A 274 52.81 1.68 16.38
CA PRO A 274 52.17 2.89 15.86
C PRO A 274 50.63 2.78 15.67
N TYR A 275 49.93 3.77 16.21
CA TYR A 275 48.46 3.85 16.31
C TYR A 275 47.72 4.00 14.96
N TYR A 276 48.44 4.12 13.86
CA TYR A 276 47.92 4.28 12.49
C TYR A 276 48.15 3.03 11.62
N GLU A 277 48.71 1.95 12.19
CA GLU A 277 48.88 0.64 11.53
C GLU A 277 47.92 -0.41 12.16
N HIS A 278 46.94 0.01 12.98
CA HIS A 278 46.06 -0.88 13.74
C HIS A 278 44.66 -0.31 14.00
N VAL A 279 43.63 -1.16 13.92
CA VAL A 279 42.21 -0.82 14.17
C VAL A 279 41.48 -1.94 14.92
N ASP A 280 40.35 -1.64 15.56
CA ASP A 280 39.55 -2.60 16.33
C ASP A 280 38.35 -3.18 15.55
N ASN A 281 38.12 -2.73 14.32
CA ASN A 281 37.15 -3.29 13.39
C ASN A 281 37.80 -4.35 12.50
N ASN A 282 37.21 -5.55 12.42
CA ASN A 282 37.85 -6.75 11.88
C ASN A 282 37.26 -7.26 10.56
N LEU A 283 36.42 -6.44 9.94
CA LEU A 283 35.50 -6.82 8.88
C LEU A 283 36.03 -6.54 7.46
N ASP A 284 37.29 -6.12 7.34
CA ASP A 284 38.00 -6.07 6.05
C ASP A 284 38.07 -7.48 5.42
N CYS A 285 37.93 -7.53 4.10
CA CYS A 285 38.06 -8.74 3.28
C CYS A 285 39.26 -8.73 2.29
N ASP A 286 39.91 -7.59 2.00
CA ASP A 286 41.23 -7.51 1.34
C ASP A 286 42.12 -6.33 1.82
N ASP A 287 42.78 -6.55 2.97
CA ASP A 287 43.83 -5.84 3.77
C ASP A 287 44.99 -5.18 2.97
N ASN A 288 44.85 -4.98 1.67
CA ASN A 288 45.84 -4.47 0.73
C ASN A 288 45.20 -3.52 -0.31
N ASN A 289 43.91 -3.21 -0.18
CA ASN A 289 43.11 -2.39 -1.07
C ASN A 289 41.97 -1.64 -0.34
N TRP A 290 42.29 -0.46 0.21
CA TRP A 290 41.46 0.62 0.82
C TRP A 290 40.10 1.02 0.18
N LEU A 291 39.67 0.30 -0.86
CA LEU A 291 38.37 0.40 -1.54
C LEU A 291 37.47 -0.80 -1.26
N VAL A 292 37.92 -1.78 -0.46
CA VAL A 292 37.24 -3.04 -0.13
C VAL A 292 37.13 -3.17 1.39
N ASN A 293 36.15 -2.49 1.96
CA ASN A 293 35.85 -2.44 3.39
C ASN A 293 34.36 -2.17 3.63
N PRO A 294 33.79 -2.50 4.81
CA PRO A 294 32.37 -2.29 5.14
C PRO A 294 31.74 -0.89 5.09
N ASN A 295 32.48 0.15 4.69
CA ASN A 295 31.91 1.46 4.35
C ASN A 295 32.08 1.81 2.85
N ALA A 296 32.73 0.96 2.06
CA ALA A 296 32.80 1.09 0.62
C ALA A 296 31.39 0.98 0.03
N LEU A 297 31.14 1.77 -1.03
CA LEU A 297 29.96 1.58 -1.86
C LEU A 297 30.28 0.50 -2.88
N GLU A 298 29.53 -0.59 -2.85
CA GLU A 298 29.70 -1.70 -3.78
C GLU A 298 29.67 -1.23 -5.24
N ILE A 299 30.64 -1.67 -6.04
CA ILE A 299 30.83 -1.27 -7.43
C ILE A 299 30.21 -2.37 -8.31
N PRO A 300 29.01 -2.15 -8.90
CA PRO A 300 28.17 -3.25 -9.39
C PRO A 300 28.81 -4.15 -10.43
N ASN A 301 28.48 -5.44 -10.34
CA ASN A 301 28.81 -6.47 -11.34
C ASN A 301 30.33 -6.64 -11.60
N ASN A 302 31.17 -6.38 -10.60
CA ASN A 302 32.64 -6.43 -10.76
C ASN A 302 33.29 -7.76 -10.31
N GLY A 303 32.64 -8.53 -9.43
CA GLY A 303 33.14 -9.79 -8.89
C GLY A 303 33.93 -9.66 -7.58
N ILE A 304 33.78 -8.55 -6.85
CA ILE A 304 34.39 -8.25 -5.56
C ILE A 304 33.27 -7.81 -4.59
N ASP A 305 33.30 -8.38 -3.39
CA ASP A 305 32.43 -8.10 -2.24
C ASP A 305 33.00 -6.85 -1.55
N GLU A 306 32.66 -5.65 -2.04
CA GLU A 306 33.35 -4.40 -1.67
C GLU A 306 33.06 -3.96 -0.23
N ASP A 307 31.81 -4.11 0.24
CA ASP A 307 31.44 -3.81 1.64
C ASP A 307 31.64 -5.01 2.59
N CYS A 308 32.23 -6.09 2.08
CA CYS A 308 32.49 -7.33 2.81
C CYS A 308 31.26 -7.95 3.49
N ASN A 309 30.02 -7.66 3.01
CA ASN A 309 28.80 -8.20 3.60
C ASN A 309 28.61 -9.71 3.34
N GLY A 310 29.35 -10.27 2.38
CA GLY A 310 29.25 -11.66 1.93
C GLY A 310 28.52 -11.83 0.60
N SER A 311 28.20 -10.73 -0.09
CA SER A 311 27.49 -10.63 -1.36
C SER A 311 28.10 -9.48 -2.16
N ASP A 312 28.42 -9.70 -3.44
CA ASP A 312 28.59 -8.63 -4.44
C ASP A 312 27.22 -8.00 -4.70
N PHE A 313 27.12 -6.66 -4.79
CA PHE A 313 25.92 -5.94 -5.21
C PHE A 313 25.65 -6.14 -6.71
N ILE A 314 25.22 -7.37 -7.02
CA ILE A 314 24.64 -7.75 -8.28
C ILE A 314 23.30 -7.00 -8.40
N ILE A 315 23.29 -5.95 -9.22
CA ILE A 315 22.08 -5.16 -9.45
C ILE A 315 21.12 -5.98 -10.33
N ASP A 316 19.88 -6.09 -9.87
CA ASP A 316 18.67 -6.30 -10.67
C ASP A 316 18.35 -4.95 -11.35
N ASN A 317 18.80 -4.78 -12.60
CA ASN A 317 18.95 -3.46 -13.24
C ASN A 317 17.65 -2.96 -13.92
N ASP A 318 16.62 -3.81 -13.98
CA ASP A 318 15.31 -3.51 -14.56
C ASP A 318 14.12 -3.84 -13.63
N GLY A 319 14.35 -4.63 -12.57
CA GLY A 319 13.48 -4.76 -11.40
C GLY A 319 12.58 -5.99 -11.33
N ASP A 320 12.88 -7.10 -12.02
CA ASP A 320 12.02 -8.31 -12.00
C ASP A 320 12.29 -9.29 -10.83
N GLY A 321 13.41 -9.14 -10.12
CA GLY A 321 13.83 -10.00 -9.03
C GLY A 321 14.86 -11.07 -9.40
N SER A 322 15.44 -10.99 -10.59
CA SER A 322 16.55 -11.83 -11.07
C SER A 322 17.87 -11.04 -11.04
N ASP A 323 19.00 -11.75 -10.84
CA ASP A 323 20.31 -11.11 -10.73
C ASP A 323 21.15 -11.30 -12.01
N SER A 324 21.98 -10.31 -12.36
CA SER A 324 22.73 -10.22 -13.63
C SER A 324 23.67 -11.41 -13.95
N ASN A 325 23.91 -12.32 -13.00
CA ASN A 325 24.71 -13.54 -13.21
C ASN A 325 23.86 -14.77 -13.59
N ILE A 326 22.54 -14.70 -13.45
CA ILE A 326 21.58 -15.74 -13.86
C ILE A 326 20.68 -15.22 -14.99
N ASP A 327 20.44 -13.92 -15.03
CA ASP A 327 19.68 -13.23 -16.07
C ASP A 327 20.28 -13.39 -17.49
N CYS A 328 19.45 -13.21 -18.53
CA CYS A 328 19.90 -13.28 -19.92
C CYS A 328 19.70 -11.99 -20.75
N ASP A 329 19.05 -10.94 -20.23
CA ASP A 329 19.09 -9.56 -20.73
C ASP A 329 18.79 -8.53 -19.61
N ASP A 330 19.77 -8.32 -18.71
CA ASP A 330 19.87 -7.45 -17.51
C ASP A 330 19.58 -5.93 -17.74
N ASN A 331 18.65 -5.60 -18.63
CA ASN A 331 18.14 -4.26 -18.94
C ASN A 331 16.65 -4.31 -19.34
N ASN A 332 15.95 -5.43 -19.12
CA ASN A 332 14.66 -5.77 -19.70
C ASN A 332 13.88 -6.80 -18.85
N SER A 333 13.09 -6.30 -17.86
CA SER A 333 12.37 -7.01 -16.77
C SER A 333 11.24 -7.99 -17.18
N ILE A 334 11.39 -8.62 -18.34
CA ILE A 334 10.54 -9.68 -18.89
C ILE A 334 11.38 -10.84 -19.48
N ILE A 335 12.72 -10.78 -19.41
CA ILE A 335 13.66 -11.78 -19.96
C ILE A 335 14.52 -12.34 -18.83
N TYR A 336 13.97 -13.29 -18.06
CA TYR A 336 14.60 -13.77 -16.84
C TYR A 336 14.36 -15.26 -16.53
N PRO A 337 15.20 -15.92 -15.72
CA PRO A 337 15.11 -17.35 -15.37
C PRO A 337 13.76 -17.79 -14.81
N GLY A 338 12.92 -18.39 -15.67
CA GLY A 338 11.58 -18.83 -15.30
C GLY A 338 10.47 -17.77 -15.45
N ALA A 339 10.72 -16.73 -16.25
CA ALA A 339 9.68 -15.92 -16.87
C ALA A 339 8.66 -16.77 -17.66
N SER A 340 7.59 -16.14 -18.14
CA SER A 340 6.69 -16.77 -19.10
C SER A 340 7.04 -16.31 -20.51
N GLU A 341 7.34 -17.26 -21.40
CA GLU A 341 7.58 -17.01 -22.83
C GLU A 341 6.50 -16.11 -23.44
N ILE A 342 6.93 -15.19 -24.29
CA ILE A 342 6.10 -14.33 -25.12
C ILE A 342 6.63 -14.40 -26.55
N CYS A 343 5.74 -14.39 -27.55
CA CYS A 343 6.13 -14.67 -28.94
C CYS A 343 6.73 -13.44 -29.64
N ASP A 344 7.94 -13.08 -29.20
CA ASP A 344 8.81 -12.05 -29.77
C ASP A 344 10.04 -12.64 -30.50
N GLY A 345 10.27 -13.96 -30.38
CA GLY A 345 11.42 -14.66 -30.95
C GLY A 345 12.68 -14.63 -30.08
N ILE A 346 12.55 -14.31 -28.78
CA ILE A 346 13.59 -14.33 -27.76
C ILE A 346 13.35 -15.53 -26.80
N ASP A 347 14.38 -15.90 -26.04
CA ASP A 347 14.34 -16.95 -25.01
C ASP A 347 14.04 -16.26 -23.66
N ASN A 348 12.78 -15.87 -23.44
CA ASN A 348 12.42 -15.00 -22.31
C ASN A 348 12.64 -15.69 -20.96
N ASN A 349 12.52 -17.02 -20.89
CA ASN A 349 12.68 -17.78 -19.65
C ASN A 349 14.12 -18.29 -19.38
N CYS A 350 15.05 -18.02 -20.30
CA CYS A 350 16.47 -18.39 -20.28
C CYS A 350 16.79 -19.91 -20.21
N ASP A 351 15.91 -20.83 -20.61
CA ASP A 351 16.19 -22.28 -20.58
C ASP A 351 16.89 -22.85 -21.84
N GLY A 352 16.98 -22.07 -22.91
CA GLY A 352 17.60 -22.46 -24.18
C GLY A 352 16.62 -22.78 -25.31
N ASN A 353 15.31 -22.53 -25.14
CA ASN A 353 14.27 -22.79 -26.14
C ASN A 353 13.38 -21.55 -26.36
N ILE A 354 13.60 -20.86 -27.47
CA ILE A 354 12.80 -19.70 -27.94
C ILE A 354 11.35 -20.12 -28.24
N ASP A 355 10.40 -19.27 -27.82
CA ASP A 355 8.94 -19.40 -27.99
C ASP A 355 8.34 -20.71 -27.38
N ASP A 356 8.95 -21.23 -26.31
CA ASP A 356 8.53 -22.50 -25.65
C ASP A 356 7.16 -22.40 -24.95
N GLY A 357 6.49 -23.55 -24.74
CA GLY A 357 5.26 -23.64 -23.94
C GLY A 357 4.01 -22.96 -24.53
N LEU A 358 4.16 -22.11 -25.55
CA LEU A 358 3.12 -21.26 -26.11
C LEU A 358 2.05 -22.02 -26.91
N THR A 359 0.85 -21.45 -26.95
CA THR A 359 -0.29 -22.02 -27.69
C THR A 359 -0.32 -21.51 -29.12
N MET A 360 0.40 -22.20 -30.01
CA MET A 360 0.31 -22.00 -31.46
C MET A 360 -1.15 -22.04 -31.92
N THR A 361 -1.59 -21.01 -32.64
CA THR A 361 -2.94 -20.90 -33.20
C THR A 361 -2.84 -20.70 -34.71
N THR A 362 -3.70 -21.38 -35.47
CA THR A 362 -3.72 -21.29 -36.94
C THR A 362 -4.47 -20.03 -37.39
N TYR A 363 -3.84 -19.23 -38.25
CA TYR A 363 -4.45 -18.09 -38.93
C TYR A 363 -4.45 -18.33 -40.44
N TYR A 364 -5.46 -17.82 -41.13
CA TYR A 364 -5.68 -17.90 -42.57
C TYR A 364 -5.38 -16.54 -43.21
N ALA A 365 -4.88 -16.52 -44.44
CA ALA A 365 -4.66 -15.26 -45.14
C ALA A 365 -6.00 -14.62 -45.53
N ASP A 366 -6.09 -13.31 -45.35
CA ASP A 366 -7.21 -12.43 -45.69
C ASP A 366 -6.62 -11.34 -46.59
N VAL A 367 -6.83 -11.45 -47.91
CA VAL A 367 -6.08 -10.68 -48.90
C VAL A 367 -6.78 -9.38 -49.30
N ASP A 368 -8.10 -9.27 -49.11
CA ASP A 368 -8.88 -8.04 -49.34
C ASP A 368 -9.24 -7.26 -48.05
N ASN A 369 -8.98 -7.85 -46.87
CA ASN A 369 -9.09 -7.29 -45.52
C ASN A 369 -10.54 -7.17 -44.99
N ASP A 370 -11.41 -8.16 -45.25
CA ASP A 370 -12.80 -8.16 -44.74
C ASP A 370 -13.04 -8.89 -43.41
N GLY A 371 -12.07 -9.67 -42.93
CA GLY A 371 -12.18 -10.45 -41.69
C GLY A 371 -12.35 -11.97 -41.88
N TYR A 372 -12.51 -12.45 -43.11
CA TYR A 372 -12.54 -13.86 -43.51
C TYR A 372 -11.37 -14.17 -44.45
N GLY A 373 -10.97 -15.43 -44.54
CA GLY A 373 -9.77 -15.79 -45.32
C GLY A 373 -9.84 -17.19 -45.93
N THR A 374 -8.95 -17.47 -46.89
CA THR A 374 -9.00 -18.77 -47.59
C THR A 374 -8.41 -19.92 -46.80
N SER A 375 -8.92 -21.13 -47.09
CA SER A 375 -8.67 -22.41 -46.38
C SER A 375 -7.22 -22.89 -46.13
N ASN A 376 -6.17 -22.13 -46.51
CA ASN A 376 -4.75 -22.47 -46.31
C ASN A 376 -4.14 -21.74 -45.11
N GLY A 377 -4.32 -22.28 -43.91
CA GLY A 377 -3.81 -21.66 -42.68
C GLY A 377 -2.33 -21.92 -42.39
N SER A 378 -1.71 -21.02 -41.61
CA SER A 378 -0.37 -21.12 -41.04
C SER A 378 -0.43 -20.93 -39.52
N ASP A 379 0.43 -21.62 -38.76
CA ASP A 379 0.44 -21.57 -37.30
C ASP A 379 1.37 -20.46 -36.77
N PHE A 380 0.85 -19.61 -35.88
CA PHE A 380 1.58 -18.52 -35.23
C PHE A 380 1.35 -18.54 -33.71
N CYS A 381 2.34 -18.14 -32.91
CA CYS A 381 2.22 -18.03 -31.44
C CYS A 381 1.54 -16.71 -30.99
N ASN A 382 1.68 -15.64 -31.78
CA ASN A 382 0.98 -14.37 -31.65
C ASN A 382 0.09 -14.11 -32.88
N ASN A 383 -0.73 -13.05 -32.85
CA ASN A 383 -1.44 -12.59 -34.05
C ASN A 383 -0.41 -11.96 -35.03
N PRO A 384 -0.25 -12.47 -36.27
CA PRO A 384 0.73 -11.94 -37.23
C PRO A 384 0.37 -10.55 -37.78
N GLY A 385 -0.82 -10.01 -37.51
CA GLY A 385 -1.23 -8.65 -37.89
C GLY A 385 -2.13 -8.60 -39.12
N LEU A 386 -2.06 -7.48 -39.86
CA LEU A 386 -2.91 -7.23 -41.02
C LEU A 386 -2.70 -8.30 -42.11
N GLY A 387 -3.81 -8.70 -42.76
CA GLY A 387 -3.83 -9.73 -43.78
C GLY A 387 -3.98 -11.18 -43.27
N PHE A 388 -4.35 -11.38 -41.99
CA PHE A 388 -4.54 -12.71 -41.40
C PHE A 388 -5.69 -12.77 -40.37
N VAL A 389 -6.48 -13.85 -40.42
CA VAL A 389 -7.72 -14.02 -39.63
C VAL A 389 -7.94 -15.46 -39.15
N PHE A 390 -8.94 -15.69 -38.28
CA PHE A 390 -9.26 -17.02 -37.76
C PHE A 390 -10.32 -17.79 -38.56
N ASP A 391 -11.19 -17.10 -39.30
CA ASP A 391 -12.27 -17.75 -40.04
C ASP A 391 -11.82 -18.08 -41.48
N ASN A 392 -12.13 -19.29 -41.95
CA ASN A 392 -11.55 -19.86 -43.17
C ASN A 392 -12.59 -20.12 -44.27
N THR A 393 -13.70 -19.39 -44.20
CA THR A 393 -14.96 -19.67 -44.88
C THR A 393 -15.29 -18.72 -46.03
N ASP A 394 -14.42 -17.73 -46.29
CA ASP A 394 -14.45 -16.84 -47.46
C ASP A 394 -14.68 -17.61 -48.79
N CYS A 395 -15.37 -16.96 -49.74
CA CYS A 395 -15.59 -17.46 -51.08
C CYS A 395 -14.88 -16.67 -52.22
N ASP A 396 -14.36 -15.46 -52.00
CA ASP A 396 -13.50 -14.73 -52.93
C ASP A 396 -12.61 -13.64 -52.25
N ASP A 397 -11.50 -14.07 -51.62
CA ASP A 397 -10.27 -13.42 -51.07
C ASP A 397 -9.66 -12.22 -51.86
N ASN A 398 -10.40 -11.61 -52.78
CA ASN A 398 -10.02 -10.48 -53.62
C ASN A 398 -11.15 -9.44 -53.72
N ASN A 399 -12.20 -9.58 -52.91
CA ASN A 399 -13.45 -8.84 -52.95
C ASN A 399 -14.10 -8.79 -51.55
N SER A 400 -13.73 -7.77 -50.76
CA SER A 400 -14.13 -7.52 -49.36
C SER A 400 -15.63 -7.20 -49.13
N SER A 401 -16.48 -7.73 -49.99
CA SER A 401 -17.94 -7.72 -49.93
C SER A 401 -18.53 -9.09 -50.33
N ALA A 402 -17.73 -10.16 -50.26
CA ALA A 402 -18.10 -11.53 -50.66
C ALA A 402 -17.72 -12.58 -49.60
N TYR A 403 -18.25 -12.41 -48.39
CA TYR A 403 -17.96 -13.24 -47.22
C TYR A 403 -19.21 -13.86 -46.56
N PRO A 404 -19.08 -15.00 -45.86
CA PRO A 404 -20.18 -15.67 -45.20
C PRO A 404 -20.97 -14.78 -44.24
N SER A 405 -22.28 -14.65 -44.48
CA SER A 405 -23.18 -13.78 -43.72
C SER A 405 -22.95 -12.27 -43.89
N ALA A 406 -22.27 -11.83 -44.96
CA ALA A 406 -22.44 -10.46 -45.44
C ALA A 406 -23.93 -10.15 -45.69
N SER A 407 -24.25 -8.86 -45.77
CA SER A 407 -25.58 -8.45 -46.23
C SER A 407 -25.55 -8.27 -47.75
N GLU A 408 -26.43 -8.98 -48.46
CA GLU A 408 -26.68 -8.74 -49.88
C GLU A 408 -26.86 -7.24 -50.15
N ILE A 409 -26.05 -6.72 -51.07
CA ILE A 409 -26.16 -5.37 -51.62
C ILE A 409 -26.64 -5.47 -53.07
N CYS A 410 -27.34 -4.44 -53.53
CA CYS A 410 -28.09 -4.49 -54.80
C CYS A 410 -27.18 -4.31 -56.04
N ASP A 411 -26.14 -5.14 -56.17
CA ASP A 411 -25.10 -5.07 -57.23
C ASP A 411 -25.02 -6.30 -58.15
N GLY A 412 -25.55 -7.46 -57.73
CA GLY A 412 -25.57 -8.70 -58.49
C GLY A 412 -24.44 -9.70 -58.19
N ILE A 413 -23.75 -9.58 -57.05
CA ILE A 413 -22.79 -10.56 -56.50
C ILE A 413 -23.49 -11.44 -55.44
N ASP A 414 -22.99 -12.68 -55.22
CA ASP A 414 -23.34 -13.53 -54.08
C ASP A 414 -22.55 -13.02 -52.87
N ASN A 415 -22.99 -11.92 -52.24
CA ASN A 415 -22.21 -11.26 -51.21
C ASN A 415 -22.07 -12.15 -49.96
N ASN A 416 -23.12 -12.92 -49.64
CA ASN A 416 -23.20 -13.67 -48.39
C ASN A 416 -22.65 -15.10 -48.43
N CYS A 417 -22.15 -15.56 -49.59
CA CYS A 417 -21.62 -16.89 -49.87
C CYS A 417 -22.58 -18.08 -49.65
N ASP A 418 -23.91 -17.90 -49.59
CA ASP A 418 -24.87 -19.02 -49.44
C ASP A 418 -25.28 -19.69 -50.78
N GLY A 419 -24.95 -19.09 -51.93
CA GLY A 419 -25.24 -19.61 -53.27
C GLY A 419 -26.41 -18.92 -53.98
N ASN A 420 -26.85 -17.74 -53.53
CA ASN A 420 -27.90 -16.92 -54.15
C ASN A 420 -27.38 -15.49 -54.44
N ILE A 421 -28.24 -14.54 -54.83
CA ILE A 421 -27.87 -13.19 -55.31
C ILE A 421 -29.08 -12.23 -55.13
N ASP A 422 -28.84 -11.06 -54.55
CA ASP A 422 -29.78 -9.93 -54.35
C ASP A 422 -30.98 -10.23 -53.39
N GLU A 423 -30.97 -11.30 -52.58
CA GLU A 423 -32.08 -11.59 -51.65
C GLU A 423 -32.04 -10.81 -50.33
N GLY A 424 -33.07 -10.99 -49.48
CA GLY A 424 -33.14 -10.40 -48.13
C GLY A 424 -33.42 -8.88 -48.07
N LEU A 425 -33.09 -8.13 -49.12
CA LEU A 425 -33.19 -6.68 -49.19
C LEU A 425 -34.59 -6.13 -48.82
N THR A 426 -34.61 -5.09 -47.98
CA THR A 426 -35.83 -4.44 -47.49
C THR A 426 -36.31 -3.36 -48.47
N MET A 427 -37.60 -3.42 -48.81
CA MET A 427 -38.27 -2.42 -49.65
C MET A 427 -39.00 -1.40 -48.76
N THR A 428 -38.57 -0.13 -48.81
CA THR A 428 -39.10 0.96 -47.98
C THR A 428 -40.13 1.78 -48.75
N THR A 429 -41.30 1.99 -48.14
CA THR A 429 -42.38 2.83 -48.67
C THR A 429 -42.15 4.31 -48.32
N TYR A 430 -41.95 5.15 -49.34
CA TYR A 430 -41.76 6.61 -49.17
C TYR A 430 -43.03 7.40 -49.54
N TYR A 431 -43.46 8.31 -48.66
CA TYR A 431 -44.61 9.21 -48.80
C TYR A 431 -44.21 10.56 -49.42
N ALA A 432 -45.15 11.30 -50.01
CA ALA A 432 -44.86 12.65 -50.50
C ALA A 432 -44.80 13.67 -49.36
N ASP A 433 -43.82 14.56 -49.42
CA ASP A 433 -43.55 15.67 -48.50
C ASP A 433 -43.45 16.95 -49.34
N VAL A 434 -44.30 17.94 -49.07
CA VAL A 434 -44.51 19.09 -49.98
C VAL A 434 -43.73 20.34 -49.56
N ASP A 435 -43.56 20.59 -48.26
CA ASP A 435 -42.86 21.77 -47.75
C ASP A 435 -41.49 21.50 -47.10
N ASN A 436 -41.15 20.22 -46.90
CA ASN A 436 -39.86 19.68 -46.45
C ASN A 436 -39.56 19.92 -44.96
N ASP A 437 -40.59 19.87 -44.10
CA ASP A 437 -40.43 19.88 -42.64
C ASP A 437 -40.03 18.52 -42.04
N GLY A 438 -40.23 17.43 -42.80
CA GLY A 438 -39.92 16.05 -42.40
C GLY A 438 -41.13 15.15 -42.16
N TYR A 439 -42.34 15.68 -42.18
CA TYR A 439 -43.60 14.94 -42.21
C TYR A 439 -44.17 14.95 -43.65
N GLY A 440 -45.26 14.21 -43.90
CA GLY A 440 -45.80 14.07 -45.26
C GLY A 440 -47.17 13.40 -45.30
N THR A 441 -47.78 13.31 -46.48
CA THR A 441 -49.17 12.81 -46.61
C THR A 441 -49.31 11.36 -47.10
N SER A 442 -50.43 10.75 -46.68
CA SER A 442 -50.70 9.30 -46.61
C SER A 442 -50.78 8.47 -47.93
N ASN A 443 -49.92 8.69 -48.93
CA ASN A 443 -49.75 7.79 -50.08
C ASN A 443 -48.26 7.65 -50.45
N GLY A 444 -47.73 6.42 -50.50
CA GLY A 444 -46.31 6.18 -50.78
C GLY A 444 -46.00 5.08 -51.81
N SER A 445 -44.71 4.78 -52.01
CA SER A 445 -44.21 3.77 -52.97
C SER A 445 -42.87 3.14 -52.57
N ASP A 446 -42.66 1.89 -52.96
CA ASP A 446 -41.62 1.00 -52.41
C ASP A 446 -40.32 0.98 -53.23
N PHE A 447 -39.17 1.13 -52.55
CA PHE A 447 -37.83 1.05 -53.16
C PHE A 447 -36.81 0.37 -52.22
N CYS A 448 -35.78 -0.29 -52.76
CA CYS A 448 -34.64 -0.80 -52.00
C CYS A 448 -33.61 0.29 -51.60
N ASN A 449 -33.72 1.49 -52.20
CA ASN A 449 -32.87 2.65 -51.95
C ASN A 449 -33.70 3.95 -52.06
N ASN A 450 -33.30 5.00 -51.33
CA ASN A 450 -34.06 6.24 -51.21
C ASN A 450 -34.22 6.98 -52.57
N PRO A 451 -35.46 7.34 -53.01
CA PRO A 451 -35.68 8.07 -54.27
C PRO A 451 -35.28 9.56 -54.25
N GLY A 452 -35.02 10.17 -53.09
CA GLY A 452 -34.53 11.54 -52.94
C GLY A 452 -35.60 12.61 -52.66
N PHE A 453 -35.24 13.88 -52.88
CA PHE A 453 -36.01 15.08 -52.50
C PHE A 453 -37.52 15.03 -52.86
N GLY A 454 -38.35 15.53 -51.93
CA GLY A 454 -39.82 15.59 -52.06
C GLY A 454 -40.56 14.37 -51.50
N TYR A 455 -39.90 13.56 -50.66
CA TYR A 455 -40.48 12.40 -50.00
C TYR A 455 -40.01 12.26 -48.55
N SER A 456 -40.94 11.96 -47.64
CA SER A 456 -40.67 11.57 -46.24
C SER A 456 -41.05 10.11 -45.97
N VAL A 457 -40.56 9.56 -44.86
CA VAL A 457 -41.00 8.25 -44.32
C VAL A 457 -42.11 8.39 -43.26
N ASN A 458 -42.37 9.61 -42.77
CA ASN A 458 -43.41 9.90 -41.79
C ASN A 458 -44.70 10.36 -42.50
N ASN A 459 -45.86 10.01 -41.94
CA ASN A 459 -47.19 10.28 -42.52
C ASN A 459 -48.12 11.11 -41.62
N ASP A 460 -47.62 11.60 -40.47
CA ASP A 460 -48.43 12.11 -39.36
C ASP A 460 -48.59 13.64 -39.33
N ASP A 461 -48.34 14.32 -40.46
CA ASP A 461 -48.54 15.77 -40.58
C ASP A 461 -50.02 16.18 -40.41
N CYS A 462 -50.28 17.26 -39.67
CA CYS A 462 -51.61 17.85 -39.55
C CYS A 462 -51.89 19.07 -40.47
N ASP A 463 -50.88 19.63 -41.17
CA ASP A 463 -50.99 20.51 -42.37
C ASP A 463 -49.71 20.50 -43.26
N ASP A 464 -49.60 19.55 -44.22
CA ASP A 464 -48.58 19.36 -45.31
C ASP A 464 -48.55 20.51 -46.35
N THR A 465 -48.68 21.74 -45.84
CA THR A 465 -48.39 23.01 -46.50
C THR A 465 -47.81 24.09 -45.55
N ASN A 466 -47.65 23.78 -44.26
CA ASN A 466 -47.17 24.69 -43.23
C ASN A 466 -46.52 23.94 -42.04
N GLY A 467 -45.26 23.51 -42.19
CA GLY A 467 -44.38 22.87 -41.20
C GLY A 467 -43.96 23.73 -40.00
N ALA A 468 -44.96 24.31 -39.33
CA ALA A 468 -44.93 24.88 -37.98
C ALA A 468 -46.22 24.47 -37.22
N ILE A 469 -46.87 23.38 -37.66
CA ILE A 469 -48.05 22.75 -37.07
C ILE A 469 -47.88 21.24 -37.29
N ASN A 470 -46.94 20.64 -36.55
CA ASN A 470 -46.59 19.22 -36.65
C ASN A 470 -46.30 18.64 -35.24
N PRO A 471 -46.30 17.31 -35.06
CA PRO A 471 -46.17 16.68 -33.74
C PRO A 471 -44.85 16.85 -32.97
N ALA A 472 -43.94 17.73 -33.40
CA ALA A 472 -42.68 18.04 -32.70
C ALA A 472 -42.58 19.48 -32.15
N GLU A 473 -43.60 20.32 -32.38
CA GLU A 473 -43.70 21.64 -31.72
C GLU A 473 -44.17 21.51 -30.27
N THR A 474 -44.54 22.63 -29.61
CA THR A 474 -45.07 22.62 -28.23
C THR A 474 -46.16 23.68 -28.03
N ASP A 475 -47.21 23.35 -27.27
CA ASP A 475 -48.32 24.26 -26.96
C ASP A 475 -47.85 25.60 -26.36
N ILE A 476 -48.34 26.72 -26.92
CA ILE A 476 -48.09 28.06 -26.39
C ILE A 476 -49.24 28.42 -25.43
N PRO A 477 -49.02 28.45 -24.09
CA PRO A 477 -50.13 28.41 -23.15
C PRO A 477 -51.13 29.58 -23.32
N ASN A 478 -52.40 29.22 -23.47
CA ASN A 478 -53.59 30.04 -23.62
C ASN A 478 -53.76 30.70 -25.02
N ASN A 479 -53.20 30.13 -26.10
CA ASN A 479 -53.33 30.66 -27.47
C ASN A 479 -54.54 30.12 -28.28
N SER A 480 -55.07 28.93 -27.95
CA SER A 480 -56.12 28.20 -28.71
C SER A 480 -55.75 27.76 -30.13
N ILE A 481 -54.47 27.54 -30.41
CA ILE A 481 -53.99 26.62 -31.46
C ILE A 481 -53.61 25.30 -30.75
N ASP A 482 -53.26 24.29 -31.52
CA ASP A 482 -52.93 22.92 -31.11
C ASP A 482 -51.62 22.60 -31.86
N GLU A 483 -50.53 23.26 -31.44
CA GLU A 483 -49.29 23.39 -32.25
C GLU A 483 -48.60 22.04 -32.47
N ASP A 484 -48.64 21.15 -31.48
CA ASP A 484 -48.06 19.80 -31.51
C ASP A 484 -49.09 18.70 -31.90
N CYS A 485 -50.27 19.10 -32.37
CA CYS A 485 -51.41 18.25 -32.69
C CYS A 485 -51.89 17.33 -31.51
N ASN A 486 -51.60 17.63 -30.22
CA ASN A 486 -52.01 16.82 -29.05
C ASN A 486 -53.47 17.02 -28.61
N GLY A 487 -54.00 18.24 -28.73
CA GLY A 487 -55.38 18.63 -28.43
C GLY A 487 -55.65 19.39 -27.11
N SER A 488 -54.69 20.06 -26.45
CA SER A 488 -54.91 20.73 -25.13
C SER A 488 -54.08 22.02 -24.81
N ASP A 489 -54.03 22.49 -23.53
CA ASP A 489 -53.52 23.83 -23.07
C ASP A 489 -53.44 23.95 -21.48
N GLU A 490 -52.55 24.77 -20.82
CA GLU A 490 -52.08 24.59 -19.37
C GLU A 490 -51.90 25.86 -18.40
N THR A 491 -51.78 25.72 -17.02
CA THR A 491 -51.59 26.78 -15.93
C THR A 491 -51.00 26.34 -14.51
N ALA A 492 -50.60 27.26 -13.54
CA ALA A 492 -49.86 26.98 -12.24
C ALA A 492 -50.12 27.88 -10.93
N ILE A 493 -49.39 27.72 -9.77
CA ILE A 493 -49.58 28.32 -8.36
C ILE A 493 -48.24 28.76 -7.61
N LEU A 494 -48.24 29.35 -6.38
CA LEU A 494 -47.15 30.14 -5.68
C LEU A 494 -46.93 29.94 -4.13
N ASP A 495 -45.71 30.23 -3.62
CA ASP A 495 -45.19 30.39 -2.21
C ASP A 495 -44.62 31.83 -1.97
N ASN A 496 -44.49 32.34 -0.74
CA ASN A 496 -44.41 33.79 -0.43
C ASN A 496 -43.18 34.34 0.33
N ASP A 497 -42.61 33.68 1.34
CA ASP A 497 -41.40 34.16 2.08
C ASP A 497 -40.17 33.24 2.00
N SER A 498 -40.36 32.02 1.47
CA SER A 498 -39.33 31.07 1.05
C SER A 498 -38.53 30.37 2.14
N ASP A 499 -39.06 30.26 3.37
CA ASP A 499 -38.45 29.44 4.43
C ASP A 499 -38.65 27.91 4.24
N GLY A 500 -39.66 27.52 3.46
CA GLY A 500 -40.03 26.14 3.14
C GLY A 500 -41.40 25.69 3.64
N PHE A 501 -42.10 26.49 4.44
CA PHE A 501 -43.45 26.22 4.94
C PHE A 501 -44.48 27.15 4.26
N ASP A 502 -45.67 26.63 3.94
CA ASP A 502 -46.76 27.45 3.39
C ASP A 502 -47.65 28.05 4.49
N ASN A 503 -48.44 29.08 4.14
CA ASN A 503 -49.41 29.79 5.00
C ASN A 503 -50.49 28.93 5.70
N THR A 504 -50.51 27.61 5.51
CA THR A 504 -51.36 26.68 6.28
C THR A 504 -50.63 25.99 7.44
N VAL A 505 -49.30 26.13 7.53
CA VAL A 505 -48.43 25.51 8.54
C VAL A 505 -47.60 26.54 9.30
N ASP A 506 -47.07 27.57 8.61
CA ASP A 506 -46.31 28.64 9.27
C ASP A 506 -47.21 29.54 10.14
N CYS A 507 -46.73 29.90 11.34
CA CYS A 507 -47.41 30.85 12.21
C CYS A 507 -47.08 32.33 11.90
N ASN A 508 -46.11 32.63 11.02
CA ASN A 508 -45.86 33.99 10.51
C ASN A 508 -45.22 34.04 9.09
N ASP A 509 -46.03 33.78 8.05
CA ASP A 509 -45.80 33.69 6.56
C ASP A 509 -45.12 34.91 5.86
N ASN A 510 -44.36 35.69 6.62
CA ASN A 510 -43.59 36.88 6.23
C ASN A 510 -42.29 37.04 7.08
N ASN A 511 -41.92 36.04 7.90
CA ASN A 511 -40.71 36.05 8.73
C ASN A 511 -40.23 34.63 9.09
N ALA A 512 -39.46 34.03 8.17
CA ALA A 512 -38.60 32.84 8.24
C ALA A 512 -37.73 32.56 9.51
N THR A 513 -37.92 33.27 10.62
CA THR A 513 -37.29 32.99 11.93
C THR A 513 -38.29 32.61 13.02
N ILE A 514 -39.57 32.45 12.69
CA ILE A 514 -40.65 32.04 13.61
C ILE A 514 -41.43 30.94 12.89
N ASN A 515 -40.99 29.70 13.04
CA ASN A 515 -41.57 28.54 12.36
C ASN A 515 -41.37 27.25 13.20
N PRO A 516 -42.04 26.14 12.87
CA PRO A 516 -41.98 24.88 13.64
C PRO A 516 -40.63 24.15 13.72
N GLY A 517 -39.53 24.74 13.23
CA GLY A 517 -38.17 24.21 13.31
C GLY A 517 -37.21 24.98 14.23
N ILE A 518 -37.64 26.10 14.81
CA ILE A 518 -36.84 26.96 15.71
C ILE A 518 -37.01 26.51 17.18
N GLY A 519 -36.18 27.04 18.10
CA GLY A 519 -36.30 26.82 19.55
C GLY A 519 -36.29 28.14 20.32
N GLU A 520 -36.93 28.15 21.49
CA GLU A 520 -37.24 29.37 22.27
C GLU A 520 -36.01 30.14 22.77
N VAL A 521 -36.16 31.47 22.82
CA VAL A 521 -35.26 32.41 23.51
C VAL A 521 -36.08 33.32 24.45
N CYS A 522 -35.51 33.79 25.57
CA CYS A 522 -36.25 34.57 26.59
C CYS A 522 -36.63 36.00 26.08
N ASP A 523 -37.62 36.08 25.18
CA ASP A 523 -38.14 37.33 24.60
C ASP A 523 -39.68 37.47 24.69
N GLY A 524 -40.38 36.39 25.10
CA GLY A 524 -41.83 36.38 25.28
C GLY A 524 -42.66 36.11 24.01
N ILE A 525 -42.05 35.57 22.95
CA ILE A 525 -42.69 35.12 21.72
C ILE A 525 -42.53 33.60 21.60
N ASP A 526 -43.64 32.91 21.30
CA ASP A 526 -43.67 31.52 20.81
C ASP A 526 -42.87 31.44 19.50
N ASN A 527 -41.58 31.05 19.56
CA ASN A 527 -40.69 31.04 18.39
C ASN A 527 -40.86 29.75 17.57
N ASN A 528 -41.22 28.65 18.24
CA ASN A 528 -41.36 27.30 17.70
C ASN A 528 -42.79 26.95 17.23
N CYS A 529 -43.76 27.84 17.37
CA CYS A 529 -45.18 27.68 17.02
C CYS A 529 -45.91 26.53 17.75
N ASP A 530 -45.42 25.95 18.85
CA ASP A 530 -46.08 24.84 19.57
C ASP A 530 -47.19 25.28 20.54
N GLY A 531 -47.25 26.57 20.87
CA GLY A 531 -48.26 27.18 21.74
C GLY A 531 -47.85 27.38 23.20
N ASN A 532 -46.59 27.09 23.56
CA ASN A 532 -45.92 27.55 24.77
C ASN A 532 -45.09 28.82 24.49
N ILE A 533 -44.36 29.33 25.48
CA ILE A 533 -43.54 30.55 25.40
C ILE A 533 -42.42 30.43 26.44
N ASP A 534 -41.17 30.70 26.04
CA ASP A 534 -39.96 30.75 26.88
C ASP A 534 -39.65 29.43 27.67
N GLU A 535 -40.18 28.26 27.28
CA GLU A 535 -39.98 27.02 28.06
C GLU A 535 -38.58 26.39 27.93
N GLY A 536 -38.19 25.64 28.98
CA GLY A 536 -36.89 24.93 29.03
C GLY A 536 -35.72 25.76 29.56
N LEU A 537 -35.91 27.05 29.80
CA LEU A 537 -34.88 27.97 30.28
C LEU A 537 -34.59 27.82 31.80
N ILE A 538 -33.38 28.21 32.21
CA ILE A 538 -32.92 28.17 33.60
C ILE A 538 -33.35 29.46 34.33
N MET A 539 -33.85 29.30 35.57
CA MET A 539 -34.28 30.40 36.44
C MET A 539 -33.33 30.52 37.64
N THR A 540 -32.90 31.74 37.96
CA THR A 540 -31.99 32.06 39.07
C THR A 540 -32.67 32.99 40.07
N THR A 541 -32.55 32.68 41.37
CA THR A 541 -33.09 33.48 42.47
C THR A 541 -32.15 34.65 42.82
N TYR A 542 -32.70 35.85 42.96
CA TYR A 542 -31.98 37.07 43.36
C TYR A 542 -32.67 37.73 44.57
N TYR A 543 -31.87 38.21 45.53
CA TYR A 543 -32.27 38.98 46.72
C TYR A 543 -32.16 40.47 46.45
N ALA A 544 -32.82 41.30 47.25
CA ALA A 544 -32.66 42.75 47.15
C ALA A 544 -31.32 43.18 47.78
N ASP A 545 -30.66 44.13 47.16
CA ASP A 545 -29.41 44.75 47.58
C ASP A 545 -29.64 46.27 47.42
N VAL A 546 -29.74 47.01 48.52
CA VAL A 546 -30.29 48.38 48.51
C VAL A 546 -29.19 49.44 48.36
N ASP A 547 -27.96 49.18 48.82
CA ASP A 547 -26.84 50.11 48.76
C ASP A 547 -25.76 49.78 47.70
N ASN A 548 -25.79 48.57 47.13
CA ASN A 548 -24.99 48.07 46.00
C ASN A 548 -23.54 47.65 46.37
N ASP A 549 -23.34 47.05 47.55
CA ASP A 549 -22.07 46.37 47.90
C ASP A 549 -21.94 44.92 47.37
N ASN A 550 -23.02 44.37 46.79
CA ASN A 550 -23.19 43.00 46.29
C ASN A 550 -23.53 41.93 47.34
N PHE A 551 -23.90 42.29 48.57
CA PHE A 551 -24.60 41.42 49.53
C PHE A 551 -26.05 41.91 49.69
N GLY A 552 -27.01 40.99 49.76
CA GLY A 552 -28.44 41.34 49.84
C GLY A 552 -29.13 40.85 51.09
N THR A 553 -30.41 41.19 51.26
CA THR A 553 -31.24 40.68 52.36
C THR A 553 -32.67 40.25 51.97
N GLY A 554 -33.26 39.43 52.85
CA GLY A 554 -34.69 39.14 52.89
C GLY A 554 -35.11 37.85 52.18
N THR A 555 -36.02 37.98 51.21
CA THR A 555 -36.59 36.84 50.47
C THR A 555 -36.54 37.13 48.97
N GLY A 556 -35.68 36.40 48.26
CA GLY A 556 -35.45 36.59 46.83
C GLY A 556 -36.59 36.13 45.91
N ALA A 557 -36.41 36.39 44.61
CA ALA A 557 -37.33 36.03 43.53
C ALA A 557 -36.58 35.55 42.27
N ASP A 558 -37.23 34.72 41.45
CA ASP A 558 -36.60 34.00 40.34
C ASP A 558 -36.77 34.71 38.98
N TYR A 559 -35.70 34.75 38.16
CA TYR A 559 -35.68 35.36 36.83
C TYR A 559 -34.88 34.52 35.80
N CYS A 560 -35.22 34.60 34.49
CA CYS A 560 -34.47 33.93 33.40
C CYS A 560 -33.16 34.65 33.04
N LEU A 561 -33.05 35.93 33.40
CA LEU A 561 -31.92 36.83 33.16
C LEU A 561 -31.74 37.73 34.40
N ASN A 562 -30.53 38.21 34.64
CA ASN A 562 -30.23 39.09 35.77
C ASN A 562 -31.12 40.36 35.74
N PRO A 563 -31.91 40.66 36.80
CA PRO A 563 -32.81 41.82 36.83
C PRO A 563 -32.09 43.19 36.83
N GLY A 564 -30.78 43.21 37.09
CA GLY A 564 -29.94 44.42 37.07
C GLY A 564 -29.59 44.95 38.46
N ILE A 565 -29.11 46.20 38.50
CA ILE A 565 -28.64 46.86 39.74
C ILE A 565 -29.73 46.90 40.82
N GLY A 566 -29.31 46.77 42.08
CA GLY A 566 -30.19 46.68 43.24
C GLY A 566 -30.59 45.24 43.64
N PHE A 567 -29.87 44.23 43.15
CA PHE A 567 -30.12 42.81 43.44
C PHE A 567 -28.82 42.01 43.51
N SER A 568 -28.67 41.18 44.56
CA SER A 568 -27.56 40.23 44.73
C SER A 568 -28.02 38.77 44.68
N ILE A 569 -27.07 37.83 44.54
CA ILE A 569 -27.27 36.38 44.73
C ILE A 569 -26.93 35.91 46.15
N ASP A 570 -26.22 36.74 46.94
CA ASP A 570 -25.91 36.47 48.34
C ASP A 570 -26.97 37.10 49.28
N ASN A 571 -27.12 36.54 50.48
CA ASN A 571 -28.14 36.91 51.46
C ASN A 571 -27.53 36.88 52.89
N SER A 572 -26.36 37.48 53.06
CA SER A 572 -25.57 37.42 54.31
C SER A 572 -25.25 38.78 54.95
N ASP A 573 -25.63 39.89 54.32
CA ASP A 573 -25.49 41.24 54.85
C ASP A 573 -26.21 41.46 56.21
N CYS A 574 -25.65 42.35 57.04
CA CYS A 574 -26.20 42.73 58.34
C CYS A 574 -26.70 44.21 58.47
N ASP A 575 -26.45 45.12 57.50
CA ASP A 575 -27.16 46.42 57.36
C ASP A 575 -27.22 46.98 55.90
N ASP A 576 -28.18 46.45 55.12
CA ASP A 576 -28.73 46.78 53.77
C ASP A 576 -29.08 48.28 53.52
N ASN A 577 -28.22 49.18 53.98
CA ASN A 577 -28.30 50.64 53.96
C ASN A 577 -26.89 51.31 54.07
N ASN A 578 -25.84 50.54 54.36
CA ASN A 578 -24.48 50.99 54.59
C ASN A 578 -23.43 50.02 53.97
N PRO A 579 -22.88 50.32 52.77
CA PRO A 579 -22.02 49.44 51.96
C PRO A 579 -20.57 49.36 52.50
N SER A 580 -20.45 49.09 53.79
CA SER A 580 -19.21 49.05 54.58
C SER A 580 -19.40 48.26 55.90
N ILE A 581 -20.55 47.61 56.10
CA ILE A 581 -20.83 46.67 57.18
C ILE A 581 -21.38 45.41 56.51
N TYR A 582 -20.51 44.42 56.27
CA TYR A 582 -20.84 43.20 55.55
C TYR A 582 -19.87 42.07 55.97
N PRO A 583 -20.23 40.78 55.80
CA PRO A 583 -19.39 39.66 56.15
C PRO A 583 -17.96 39.73 55.56
N GLY A 584 -16.96 39.92 56.41
CA GLY A 584 -15.57 40.09 55.99
C GLY A 584 -15.17 41.50 55.56
N ALA A 585 -15.83 42.53 56.08
CA ALA A 585 -15.29 43.90 56.15
C ALA A 585 -14.03 43.96 57.04
N THR A 586 -13.56 45.15 57.42
CA THR A 586 -12.34 45.31 58.24
C THR A 586 -12.62 46.11 59.50
N GLU A 587 -12.60 45.43 60.64
CA GLU A 587 -12.82 45.99 61.97
C GLU A 587 -11.97 47.25 62.26
N ILE A 588 -12.63 48.33 62.66
CA ILE A 588 -11.99 49.55 63.14
C ILE A 588 -11.95 49.51 64.67
N ALA A 589 -10.87 48.96 65.21
CA ALA A 589 -10.60 48.77 66.63
C ALA A 589 -10.96 49.96 67.55
N ASP A 590 -11.53 49.65 68.72
CA ASP A 590 -12.00 50.56 69.78
C ASP A 590 -13.12 51.53 69.35
N ASN A 591 -13.83 51.29 68.23
CA ASN A 591 -14.92 52.18 67.76
C ASN A 591 -16.30 51.86 68.35
N GLY A 592 -16.55 50.60 68.75
CA GLY A 592 -17.84 50.13 69.29
C GLY A 592 -18.90 49.77 68.25
N THR A 593 -18.47 49.50 67.01
CA THR A 593 -19.27 48.91 65.92
C THR A 593 -18.63 47.57 65.56
N ASP A 594 -19.45 46.67 65.02
CA ASP A 594 -19.13 45.32 64.54
C ASP A 594 -19.33 45.40 63.02
N GLU A 595 -18.23 45.58 62.29
CA GLU A 595 -18.19 45.92 60.86
C GLU A 595 -18.19 44.67 59.98
N ASP A 596 -17.50 43.59 60.38
CA ASP A 596 -17.44 42.33 59.63
C ASP A 596 -18.56 41.32 59.97
N CYS A 597 -19.45 41.70 60.89
CA CYS A 597 -20.58 40.92 61.40
C CYS A 597 -20.20 39.64 62.22
N ASP A 598 -18.97 39.50 62.74
CA ASP A 598 -18.59 38.38 63.64
C ASP A 598 -19.12 38.50 65.08
N GLY A 599 -19.28 39.74 65.58
CA GLY A 599 -19.71 40.03 66.95
C GLY A 599 -18.66 40.64 67.91
N SER A 600 -17.47 41.08 67.44
CA SER A 600 -16.32 41.40 68.32
C SER A 600 -15.49 42.65 67.90
N ASP A 601 -15.38 43.65 68.79
CA ASP A 601 -14.46 44.82 68.66
C ASP A 601 -13.08 44.57 69.33
N TYR A 602 -12.01 45.19 68.83
CA TYR A 602 -10.58 44.85 69.04
C TYR A 602 -9.79 45.92 69.83
N ILE A 603 -8.80 45.52 70.66
CA ILE A 603 -8.12 46.41 71.66
C ILE A 603 -6.63 46.01 71.88
N THR A 604 -5.72 46.96 72.15
CA THR A 604 -4.25 46.71 72.29
C THR A 604 -3.52 47.39 73.46
N ILE A 605 -2.32 46.87 73.79
CA ILE A 605 -1.22 47.54 74.53
C ILE A 605 0.03 47.43 73.65
N PHE A 606 0.87 48.46 73.59
CA PHE A 606 1.90 48.62 72.56
C PHE A 606 3.30 48.24 73.04
N ASP A 607 3.75 47.08 72.59
CA ASP A 607 4.93 46.98 71.71
C ASP A 607 4.85 48.09 70.62
N ASN A 608 5.95 48.83 70.43
CA ASN A 608 5.96 50.12 69.74
C ASN A 608 6.28 50.02 68.24
N ASP A 609 6.76 48.88 67.75
CA ASP A 609 7.15 48.65 66.35
C ASP A 609 6.72 47.28 65.80
N GLY A 610 6.60 46.23 66.63
CA GLY A 610 5.77 45.05 66.36
C GLY A 610 6.46 43.67 66.43
N ASP A 611 7.64 43.53 67.04
CA ASP A 611 8.35 42.23 67.09
C ASP A 611 7.92 41.26 68.21
N GLY A 612 7.09 41.71 69.16
CA GLY A 612 6.62 40.93 70.31
C GLY A 612 7.51 41.02 71.56
N TYR A 613 8.67 41.67 71.50
CA TYR A 613 9.45 42.05 72.67
C TYR A 613 8.92 43.35 73.25
N LEU A 614 8.82 43.42 74.58
CA LEU A 614 8.34 44.63 75.25
C LEU A 614 9.49 45.63 75.40
N SER A 615 9.13 46.93 75.39
CA SER A 615 9.93 48.17 75.56
C SER A 615 10.91 48.25 76.76
N ASN A 616 11.14 47.14 77.45
CA ASN A 616 12.03 46.99 78.59
C ASN A 616 12.94 45.74 78.47
N ILE A 617 12.97 45.09 77.30
CA ILE A 617 13.75 43.88 76.97
C ILE A 617 14.54 44.13 75.68
N ASP A 618 13.86 44.66 74.68
CA ASP A 618 14.36 45.25 73.44
C ASP A 618 15.49 46.29 73.68
N CYS A 619 16.47 46.36 72.76
CA CYS A 619 17.58 47.31 72.78
C CYS A 619 17.42 48.57 71.87
N ASP A 620 16.47 48.61 70.92
CA ASP A 620 15.91 49.83 70.31
C ASP A 620 14.41 49.70 69.96
N ASP A 621 13.55 49.97 70.98
CA ASP A 621 12.06 50.10 71.05
C ASP A 621 11.43 51.10 70.06
N ASN A 622 11.95 51.16 68.84
CA ASN A 622 11.44 51.85 67.65
C ASN A 622 11.79 51.10 66.35
N ASN A 623 12.34 49.87 66.43
CA ASN A 623 12.90 49.10 65.32
C ASN A 623 12.78 47.59 65.58
N SER A 624 11.67 46.99 65.09
CA SER A 624 11.24 45.58 65.21
C SER A 624 12.17 44.52 64.55
N SER A 625 13.45 44.84 64.40
CA SER A 625 14.52 43.99 63.85
C SER A 625 15.74 43.91 64.78
N VAL A 626 15.69 44.55 65.97
CA VAL A 626 16.81 44.70 66.91
C VAL A 626 16.36 44.26 68.30
N TYR A 627 16.37 42.94 68.54
CA TYR A 627 15.86 42.34 69.77
C TYR A 627 16.75 41.20 70.28
N PRO A 628 16.72 40.88 71.58
CA PRO A 628 17.57 39.84 72.16
C PRO A 628 17.41 38.46 71.49
N GLY A 629 18.45 38.05 70.76
CA GLY A 629 18.48 36.81 69.98
C GLY A 629 17.91 36.91 68.55
N ALA A 630 17.78 38.11 67.99
CA ALA A 630 17.60 38.29 66.55
C ALA A 630 18.76 37.69 65.74
N PRO A 631 18.59 37.37 64.45
CA PRO A 631 19.71 37.11 63.54
C PRO A 631 20.40 38.42 63.17
N GLU A 632 21.74 38.45 63.20
CA GLU A 632 22.51 39.58 62.65
C GLU A 632 22.19 39.81 61.17
N ILE A 633 22.08 41.07 60.79
CA ILE A 633 21.96 41.56 59.42
C ILE A 633 23.09 42.55 59.15
N CYS A 634 23.67 42.49 57.95
CA CYS A 634 24.91 43.21 57.63
C CYS A 634 24.69 44.73 57.46
N ASP A 635 24.51 45.45 58.56
CA ASP A 635 24.27 46.90 58.62
C ASP A 635 25.13 47.65 59.66
N ASN A 636 26.02 46.94 60.38
CA ASN A 636 26.91 47.47 61.43
C ASN A 636 26.15 47.93 62.70
N ILE A 637 25.09 47.21 63.06
CA ILE A 637 24.35 47.35 64.32
C ILE A 637 24.26 45.96 64.98
N ASP A 638 24.69 45.85 66.23
CA ASP A 638 24.33 44.78 67.20
C ASP A 638 22.80 44.53 67.20
N ASN A 639 22.30 43.66 66.31
CA ASN A 639 20.87 43.41 66.16
C ASN A 639 20.37 42.42 67.22
N ASN A 640 21.23 41.46 67.59
CA ASN A 640 20.92 40.41 68.55
C ASN A 640 21.08 40.82 70.03
N CYS A 641 21.61 42.03 70.27
CA CYS A 641 21.88 42.64 71.57
C CYS A 641 22.96 41.93 72.44
N ASP A 642 23.90 41.14 71.89
CA ASP A 642 25.01 40.52 72.64
C ASP A 642 26.26 41.40 72.81
N GLY A 643 26.40 42.45 72.00
CA GLY A 643 27.49 43.43 72.10
C GLY A 643 28.64 43.28 71.09
N ASN A 644 28.42 42.57 69.99
CA ASN A 644 29.24 42.56 68.78
C ASN A 644 28.43 43.14 67.59
N ASP A 645 29.06 43.40 66.44
CA ASP A 645 28.37 43.88 65.23
C ASP A 645 28.73 42.93 64.05
N ASP A 646 27.73 42.49 63.27
CA ASP A 646 27.86 41.71 62.01
C ASP A 646 28.51 40.29 62.12
N GLU A 647 28.58 39.63 63.28
CA GLU A 647 29.25 38.32 63.40
C GLU A 647 28.46 37.11 62.84
N GLY A 648 29.18 36.03 62.55
CA GLY A 648 28.62 34.79 61.97
C GLY A 648 28.29 34.89 60.47
N LEU A 649 28.20 36.10 59.91
CA LEU A 649 27.88 36.35 58.51
C LEU A 649 29.01 35.99 57.54
N ILE A 650 28.63 35.55 56.33
CA ILE A 650 29.56 35.21 55.26
C ILE A 650 29.90 36.48 54.47
N PHE A 651 31.18 36.87 54.48
CA PHE A 651 31.68 37.99 53.69
C PHE A 651 32.06 37.52 52.29
N ASN A 652 31.26 37.92 51.31
CA ASN A 652 31.50 37.63 49.90
C ASN A 652 32.41 38.70 49.26
N THR A 653 33.09 38.32 48.17
CA THR A 653 33.81 39.28 47.30
C THR A 653 32.91 39.63 46.13
N TYR A 654 32.68 40.92 45.91
CA TYR A 654 31.83 41.39 44.81
C TYR A 654 32.67 41.99 43.68
N TYR A 655 32.27 41.66 42.45
CA TYR A 655 32.83 42.15 41.19
C TYR A 655 31.97 43.32 40.70
N TRP A 656 32.51 44.16 39.80
CA TRP A 656 31.70 45.20 39.18
C TRP A 656 30.85 44.60 38.07
N ASP A 657 29.59 45.03 38.06
CA ASP A 657 28.55 44.76 37.06
C ASP A 657 28.10 46.15 36.58
N ILE A 658 28.63 46.64 35.46
CA ILE A 658 28.48 48.03 35.05
C ILE A 658 27.18 48.27 34.26
N ASP A 659 26.67 47.24 33.58
CA ASP A 659 25.50 47.32 32.70
C ASP A 659 24.21 46.65 33.23
N LEU A 660 24.32 45.87 34.31
CA LEU A 660 23.25 45.30 35.14
C LEU A 660 22.63 43.98 34.61
N ASP A 661 23.43 43.08 34.04
CA ASP A 661 22.99 41.72 33.66
C ASP A 661 23.14 40.65 34.76
N GLY A 662 23.99 40.88 35.76
CA GLY A 662 24.25 39.96 36.87
C GLY A 662 25.61 39.24 36.84
N PHE A 663 26.46 39.46 35.85
CA PHE A 663 27.85 38.99 35.79
C PHE A 663 28.84 40.18 35.89
N GLY A 664 30.16 39.94 35.97
CA GLY A 664 31.13 41.04 36.11
C GLY A 664 32.61 40.68 35.85
N ASP A 665 33.39 41.64 35.33
CA ASP A 665 34.72 41.38 34.73
C ASP A 665 35.81 40.92 35.76
N PRO A 666 36.37 39.72 35.62
CA PRO A 666 37.41 39.17 36.51
C PRO A 666 38.79 39.85 36.35
N PHE A 667 38.98 40.67 35.31
CA PHE A 667 40.18 41.45 35.05
C PHE A 667 40.09 42.89 35.56
N THR A 668 38.92 43.35 36.02
CA THR A 668 38.84 44.55 36.88
C THR A 668 39.53 44.30 38.23
N VAL A 669 39.80 45.38 38.97
CA VAL A 669 40.26 45.25 40.35
C VAL A 669 39.02 45.11 41.23
N ALA A 670 38.72 43.90 41.71
CA ALA A 670 37.66 43.66 42.70
C ALA A 670 37.83 44.62 43.90
N ILE A 671 36.75 45.33 44.26
CA ILE A 671 36.81 46.55 45.06
C ILE A 671 36.18 46.42 46.45
N GLU A 672 35.23 45.51 46.67
CA GLU A 672 34.47 45.45 47.91
C GLU A 672 34.26 44.01 48.40
N VAL A 673 34.48 43.81 49.71
CA VAL A 673 34.23 42.55 50.43
C VAL A 673 33.24 42.86 51.52
N SER A 674 32.08 42.21 51.49
CA SER A 674 30.90 42.60 52.27
C SER A 674 30.00 41.38 52.54
N CYS A 675 29.23 41.43 53.63
CA CYS A 675 28.17 40.46 53.90
C CYS A 675 26.83 40.79 53.20
N ASN A 676 26.66 42.03 52.73
CA ASN A 676 25.52 42.48 51.90
C ASN A 676 26.01 42.93 50.51
N ASN A 677 25.16 42.84 49.47
CA ASN A 677 25.53 43.35 48.14
C ASN A 677 25.79 44.88 48.20
N PRO A 678 26.98 45.39 47.80
CA PRO A 678 27.31 46.82 47.88
C PRO A 678 26.43 47.76 47.05
N GLY A 679 25.69 47.25 46.05
CA GLY A 679 24.71 48.02 45.30
C GLY A 679 24.32 47.37 43.99
N LEU A 680 23.53 48.05 43.16
CA LEU A 680 23.10 47.50 41.86
C LEU A 680 24.28 47.13 40.95
N TYR A 681 25.39 47.87 40.99
CA TYR A 681 26.54 47.68 40.10
C TYR A 681 27.53 46.59 40.57
N PHE A 682 27.03 45.54 41.23
CA PHE A 682 27.86 44.55 41.89
C PHE A 682 27.23 43.15 41.90
N THR A 683 28.02 42.15 41.54
CA THR A 683 27.63 40.73 41.53
C THR A 683 28.64 39.82 42.25
N LEU A 684 28.25 38.57 42.46
CA LEU A 684 29.09 37.47 42.93
C LEU A 684 29.74 36.66 41.80
N ASP A 685 29.16 36.66 40.60
CA ASP A 685 29.68 35.89 39.47
C ASP A 685 30.72 36.71 38.70
N TYR A 686 31.94 36.18 38.59
CA TYR A 686 33.09 36.85 37.98
C TYR A 686 33.34 36.42 36.54
N SER A 687 32.39 35.75 35.90
CA SER A 687 32.66 34.96 34.69
C SER A 687 32.38 35.72 33.37
N ASP A 688 32.02 36.99 33.46
CA ASP A 688 31.78 37.91 32.34
C ASP A 688 33.04 38.13 31.46
N CYS A 689 32.82 38.36 30.16
CA CYS A 689 33.86 38.66 29.19
C CYS A 689 33.71 40.02 28.45
N ASP A 690 32.71 40.87 28.79
CA ASP A 690 32.55 42.27 28.34
C ASP A 690 31.56 43.09 29.22
N ASP A 691 31.96 43.42 30.46
CA ASP A 691 31.33 44.29 31.51
C ASP A 691 30.94 45.73 31.06
N LEU A 692 30.30 45.83 29.90
CA LEU A 692 29.82 47.02 29.18
C LEU A 692 28.72 46.68 28.13
N ASP A 693 28.44 45.39 27.86
CA ASP A 693 27.44 44.90 26.90
C ASP A 693 26.64 43.70 27.47
N SER A 694 25.66 44.00 28.35
CA SER A 694 24.60 43.22 29.05
C SER A 694 23.87 42.04 28.36
N LEU A 695 24.43 41.56 27.25
CA LEU A 695 24.03 40.40 26.47
C LEU A 695 25.18 39.39 26.36
N LYS A 696 26.31 39.61 27.04
CA LYS A 696 27.58 38.91 26.83
C LYS A 696 28.14 38.30 28.12
N TYR A 697 27.54 37.19 28.56
CA TYR A 697 27.81 36.55 29.85
C TYR A 697 27.63 35.02 29.78
N PRO A 698 28.26 34.23 30.68
CA PRO A 698 28.10 32.78 30.70
C PRO A 698 26.66 32.26 30.79
N GLY A 699 26.26 31.51 29.77
CA GLY A 699 24.90 31.01 29.62
C GLY A 699 23.92 32.02 29.01
N ALA A 700 24.40 33.13 28.46
CA ALA A 700 23.65 33.91 27.48
C ALA A 700 23.25 33.03 26.28
N ILE A 701 22.21 33.46 25.57
CA ILE A 701 21.84 32.84 24.29
C ILE A 701 22.62 33.59 23.21
N GLU A 702 23.43 32.86 22.43
CA GLU A 702 24.13 33.41 21.27
C GLU A 702 23.17 34.21 20.38
N ILE A 703 23.67 35.30 19.80
CA ILE A 703 22.95 36.13 18.85
C ILE A 703 23.87 36.46 17.68
N CYS A 704 23.33 36.38 16.46
CA CYS A 704 24.08 36.50 15.22
C CYS A 704 24.67 37.92 15.00
N ASP A 705 25.73 38.26 15.71
CA ASP A 705 26.41 39.57 15.65
C ASP A 705 27.93 39.46 15.47
N GLY A 706 28.49 38.24 15.51
CA GLY A 706 29.91 37.98 15.28
C GLY A 706 30.80 38.12 16.54
N LYS A 707 30.20 38.01 17.72
CA LYS A 707 30.87 37.90 19.02
C LYS A 707 30.73 36.48 19.57
N ASP A 708 31.57 36.22 20.57
CA ASP A 708 31.36 35.23 21.62
C ASP A 708 30.40 35.89 22.64
N ASN A 709 29.13 35.46 22.72
CA ASN A 709 28.12 36.05 23.61
C ASN A 709 27.98 35.27 24.93
N ASN A 710 28.26 33.97 24.97
CA ASN A 710 28.19 33.14 26.16
C ASN A 710 29.55 32.88 26.85
N CYS A 711 30.62 33.49 26.34
CA CYS A 711 31.98 33.43 26.87
C CYS A 711 32.62 32.03 26.91
N ASP A 712 32.12 31.03 26.17
CA ASP A 712 32.74 29.68 26.10
C ASP A 712 34.01 29.62 25.21
N GLY A 713 34.21 30.65 24.37
CA GLY A 713 35.35 30.78 23.45
C GLY A 713 35.08 30.36 22.00
N ASN A 714 33.86 29.94 21.68
CA ASN A 714 33.33 29.86 20.32
C ASN A 714 32.68 31.21 19.92
N ILE A 715 31.97 31.26 18.79
CA ILE A 715 31.33 32.47 18.22
C ILE A 715 30.09 32.02 17.44
N ASP A 716 28.93 32.62 17.70
CA ASP A 716 27.64 32.37 17.01
C ASP A 716 27.18 30.88 17.03
N GLU A 717 27.66 30.03 17.94
CA GLU A 717 27.31 28.60 18.01
C GLU A 717 25.97 28.28 18.71
N GLY A 718 25.51 27.04 18.61
CA GLY A 718 24.16 26.63 19.07
C GLY A 718 22.99 27.25 18.27
N LEU A 719 23.25 28.28 17.47
CA LEU A 719 22.28 28.94 16.60
C LEU A 719 21.82 28.03 15.46
N THR A 720 20.55 28.21 15.06
CA THR A 720 20.01 27.56 13.87
C THR A 720 20.52 28.25 12.61
N MET A 721 21.70 27.84 12.16
CA MET A 721 22.27 28.27 10.89
C MET A 721 21.27 28.01 9.76
N THR A 722 20.83 29.08 9.11
CA THR A 722 19.96 29.01 7.95
C THR A 722 20.82 29.21 6.71
N THR A 723 20.78 28.29 5.77
CA THR A 723 21.50 28.43 4.50
C THR A 723 20.79 29.46 3.63
N TYR A 724 21.50 30.53 3.25
CA TYR A 724 21.04 31.49 2.25
C TYR A 724 21.90 31.41 0.99
N TYR A 725 21.25 31.58 -0.14
CA TYR A 725 21.81 31.54 -1.48
C TYR A 725 21.82 32.98 -2.00
N ALA A 726 22.75 33.31 -2.90
CA ALA A 726 22.79 34.67 -3.46
C ALA A 726 21.55 34.90 -4.33
N ASP A 727 20.97 36.10 -4.23
CA ASP A 727 19.83 36.59 -5.01
C ASP A 727 20.24 37.93 -5.65
N LEU A 728 20.97 37.86 -6.77
CA LEU A 728 21.63 39.02 -7.38
C LEU A 728 20.66 39.97 -8.10
N ASP A 729 19.45 39.54 -8.44
CA ASP A 729 18.46 40.35 -9.17
C ASP A 729 17.17 40.70 -8.38
N ASN A 730 16.97 40.07 -7.22
CA ASN A 730 15.99 40.37 -6.17
C ASN A 730 14.56 39.87 -6.46
N ASP A 731 14.42 38.64 -6.97
CA ASP A 731 13.13 37.97 -7.18
C ASP A 731 12.69 37.04 -6.03
N ASN A 732 13.52 36.87 -5.00
CA ASN A 732 13.37 36.01 -3.82
C ASN A 732 13.65 34.50 -4.04
N PHE A 733 14.26 34.11 -5.15
CA PHE A 733 14.99 32.84 -5.30
C PHE A 733 16.49 33.12 -5.27
N GLY A 734 17.34 32.09 -5.24
CA GLY A 734 18.78 32.29 -5.24
C GLY A 734 19.57 31.04 -5.57
N ALA A 735 20.80 31.23 -6.06
CA ALA A 735 21.58 30.18 -6.72
C ALA A 735 22.95 29.91 -6.09
N GLY A 736 23.56 28.81 -6.54
CA GLY A 736 24.97 28.48 -6.28
C GLY A 736 25.23 27.83 -4.93
N ILE A 737 26.43 28.06 -4.38
CA ILE A 737 26.84 27.48 -3.10
C ILE A 737 26.18 28.30 -1.98
N GLY A 738 25.25 27.67 -1.27
CA GLY A 738 24.63 28.23 -0.09
C GLY A 738 25.66 28.63 0.96
N THR A 739 25.52 29.84 1.49
CA THR A 739 26.30 30.34 2.62
C THR A 739 25.42 30.30 3.85
N GLU A 740 25.92 29.71 4.93
CA GLU A 740 25.19 29.62 6.18
C GLU A 740 25.24 30.96 6.93
N PHE A 741 24.09 31.45 7.37
CA PHE A 741 23.98 32.62 8.23
C PHE A 741 23.05 32.33 9.41
N CYS A 742 23.46 32.76 10.60
CA CYS A 742 22.66 32.71 11.83
C CYS A 742 21.52 33.76 11.88
N SER A 743 21.44 34.67 10.90
CA SER A 743 20.35 35.64 10.72
C SER A 743 20.22 36.02 9.24
N ASN A 744 19.12 36.67 8.85
CA ASN A 744 18.90 37.06 7.46
C ASN A 744 19.89 38.15 7.01
N PRO A 745 20.78 37.89 6.03
CA PRO A 745 21.82 38.85 5.59
C PRO A 745 21.27 40.06 4.81
N GLY A 746 19.98 40.07 4.48
CA GLY A 746 19.27 41.19 3.84
C GLY A 746 19.13 41.05 2.32
N THR A 747 18.78 42.16 1.67
CA THR A 747 18.56 42.24 0.21
C THR A 747 19.81 41.80 -0.56
N GLY A 748 19.67 40.82 -1.45
CA GLY A 748 20.78 40.15 -2.13
C GLY A 748 20.92 38.67 -1.82
N TYR A 749 20.01 38.09 -1.02
CA TYR A 749 20.00 36.67 -0.64
C TYR A 749 18.58 36.11 -0.47
N SER A 750 18.40 34.82 -0.81
CA SER A 750 17.18 34.04 -0.56
C SER A 750 17.46 32.78 0.26
N ILE A 751 16.44 32.23 0.94
CA ILE A 751 16.49 30.90 1.58
C ILE A 751 16.21 29.75 0.59
N ASN A 752 15.76 30.06 -0.64
CA ASN A 752 15.35 29.06 -1.61
C ASN A 752 16.42 28.89 -2.70
N ASN A 753 17.04 27.71 -2.77
CA ASN A 753 18.24 27.42 -3.56
C ASN A 753 18.00 27.06 -5.03
N THR A 754 16.76 27.22 -5.47
CA THR A 754 16.21 26.59 -6.69
C THR A 754 16.22 27.52 -7.90
N ASP A 755 16.94 28.64 -7.82
CA ASP A 755 17.17 29.52 -8.96
C ASP A 755 18.25 28.95 -9.89
N CYS A 756 17.92 28.87 -11.17
CA CYS A 756 18.80 28.42 -12.24
C CYS A 756 19.47 29.58 -13.02
N ASN A 757 19.07 30.84 -12.80
CA ASN A 757 19.69 32.04 -13.38
C ASN A 757 19.49 33.33 -12.56
N ASP A 758 20.16 33.39 -11.40
CA ASP A 758 20.45 34.51 -10.44
C ASP A 758 20.83 35.89 -11.02
N ASN A 759 20.82 36.07 -12.34
CA ASN A 759 21.04 37.34 -13.01
C ASN A 759 19.84 37.78 -13.88
N ASN A 760 18.71 37.05 -13.84
CA ASN A 760 17.48 37.38 -14.54
C ASN A 760 16.19 36.86 -13.84
N SER A 761 15.62 37.70 -12.96
CA SER A 761 14.29 37.73 -12.27
C SER A 761 13.00 37.26 -13.01
N ALA A 762 13.13 36.73 -14.21
CA ALA A 762 12.08 36.07 -14.99
C ALA A 762 12.34 34.57 -15.18
N ILE A 763 13.41 34.03 -14.59
CA ILE A 763 13.79 32.61 -14.58
C ILE A 763 13.93 32.22 -13.09
N ASN A 764 12.92 31.56 -12.55
CA ASN A 764 12.84 31.06 -11.17
C ASN A 764 11.64 30.09 -11.05
N PRO A 765 11.57 29.22 -10.02
CA PRO A 765 10.47 28.26 -9.85
C PRO A 765 9.08 28.77 -9.50
N LEU A 766 8.77 30.06 -9.69
CA LEU A 766 7.40 30.57 -9.82
C LEU A 766 7.19 31.39 -11.10
N ALA A 767 8.15 31.39 -12.03
CA ALA A 767 7.97 31.82 -13.39
C ALA A 767 6.96 30.90 -14.12
N THR A 768 6.62 31.27 -15.35
CA THR A 768 5.80 30.44 -16.23
C THR A 768 6.54 30.37 -17.56
N GLU A 769 6.78 29.16 -18.05
CA GLU A 769 7.49 28.92 -19.30
C GLU A 769 7.00 29.85 -20.41
N ILE A 770 7.96 30.45 -21.12
CA ILE A 770 7.76 31.16 -22.37
C ILE A 770 8.75 30.61 -23.38
N CYS A 771 8.28 30.39 -24.62
CA CYS A 771 9.08 29.74 -25.65
C CYS A 771 10.33 30.53 -26.05
N ASP A 772 11.44 30.32 -25.35
CA ASP A 772 12.74 30.90 -25.65
C ASP A 772 13.94 29.95 -25.49
N GLY A 773 13.68 28.67 -25.14
CA GLY A 773 14.70 27.63 -25.07
C GLY A 773 15.55 27.68 -23.81
N ILE A 774 15.00 28.23 -22.74
CA ILE A 774 15.58 28.28 -21.39
C ILE A 774 14.53 27.71 -20.45
N ASP A 775 14.93 26.78 -19.58
CA ASP A 775 14.17 26.39 -18.38
C ASP A 775 13.84 27.67 -17.58
N ASN A 776 12.59 28.16 -17.61
CA ASN A 776 12.23 29.37 -16.87
C ASN A 776 11.79 29.03 -15.43
N ASN A 777 11.15 27.87 -15.22
CA ASN A 777 10.62 27.41 -13.95
C ASN A 777 11.65 26.62 -13.10
N CYS A 778 12.86 26.41 -13.59
CA CYS A 778 13.96 25.69 -12.95
C CYS A 778 13.61 24.26 -12.48
N ASP A 779 12.63 23.58 -13.09
CA ASP A 779 12.25 22.20 -12.75
C ASP A 779 13.09 21.12 -13.46
N GLY A 780 13.97 21.53 -14.40
CA GLY A 780 14.89 20.68 -15.14
C GLY A 780 14.38 20.22 -16.50
N ASN A 781 13.15 20.57 -16.87
CA ASN A 781 12.67 20.53 -18.25
C ASN A 781 12.95 21.88 -18.95
N ILE A 782 12.53 22.03 -20.21
CA ILE A 782 12.69 23.28 -20.97
C ILE A 782 11.43 23.46 -21.83
N ASP A 783 10.82 24.65 -21.78
CA ASP A 783 9.62 25.02 -22.55
C ASP A 783 8.40 24.06 -22.30
N GLU A 784 8.32 23.39 -21.14
CA GLU A 784 7.25 22.44 -20.81
C GLU A 784 5.94 23.14 -20.34
N GLY A 785 4.86 22.36 -20.20
CA GLY A 785 3.50 22.89 -19.97
C GLY A 785 2.92 23.73 -21.14
N LEU A 786 3.75 24.18 -22.07
CA LEU A 786 3.37 24.88 -23.29
C LEU A 786 2.71 23.95 -24.32
N SER A 787 1.89 24.54 -25.19
CA SER A 787 1.28 23.83 -26.31
C SER A 787 2.30 23.62 -27.43
N LEU A 788 3.18 22.63 -27.25
CA LEU A 788 4.09 22.15 -28.27
C LEU A 788 3.34 21.83 -29.56
N THR A 789 3.89 22.29 -30.68
CA THR A 789 3.43 21.95 -32.03
C THR A 789 4.56 21.22 -32.72
N THR A 790 4.32 20.00 -33.19
CA THR A 790 5.32 19.23 -33.94
C THR A 790 5.54 19.87 -35.30
N TYR A 791 6.80 20.21 -35.59
CA TYR A 791 7.23 20.67 -36.91
C TYR A 791 8.21 19.67 -37.54
N PHE A 792 8.02 19.45 -38.83
CA PHE A 792 8.80 18.58 -39.69
C PHE A 792 9.65 19.47 -40.59
N VAL A 793 10.88 19.04 -40.90
CA VAL A 793 11.79 19.84 -41.72
C VAL A 793 11.20 19.98 -43.13
N ASP A 794 11.19 21.21 -43.67
CA ASP A 794 10.72 21.57 -45.02
C ASP A 794 11.88 22.30 -45.74
N SER A 795 12.81 21.54 -46.34
CA SER A 795 14.07 22.10 -46.85
C SER A 795 13.94 22.76 -48.21
N ASP A 796 12.86 22.53 -48.95
CA ASP A 796 12.60 23.10 -50.27
C ASP A 796 11.48 24.16 -50.32
N ASN A 797 10.71 24.27 -49.22
CA ASN A 797 9.74 25.32 -48.88
C ASN A 797 8.40 25.20 -49.62
N ASP A 798 7.86 23.98 -49.74
CA ASP A 798 6.54 23.71 -50.34
C ASP A 798 5.37 23.63 -49.33
N ASN A 799 5.65 23.74 -48.02
CA ASN A 799 4.74 23.64 -46.88
C ASN A 799 4.34 22.21 -46.49
N PHE A 800 5.06 21.18 -46.95
CA PHE A 800 5.09 19.84 -46.37
C PHE A 800 6.50 19.59 -45.81
N GLY A 801 6.65 18.62 -44.90
CA GLY A 801 7.96 18.27 -44.37
C GLY A 801 8.08 16.80 -44.01
N ALA A 802 9.30 16.27 -44.07
CA ALA A 802 9.58 14.85 -43.88
C ALA A 802 10.47 14.54 -42.66
N GLY A 803 10.43 13.28 -42.23
CA GLY A 803 11.31 12.71 -41.22
C GLY A 803 10.70 12.74 -39.82
N ILE A 804 11.57 12.61 -38.81
CA ILE A 804 11.16 12.68 -37.40
C ILE A 804 10.75 14.12 -37.11
N GLY A 805 9.54 14.31 -36.60
CA GLY A 805 9.06 15.60 -36.15
C GLY A 805 9.81 16.08 -34.92
N THR A 806 10.15 17.35 -34.90
CA THR A 806 10.70 18.02 -33.72
C THR A 806 9.61 18.92 -33.15
N ASP A 807 9.33 18.77 -31.86
CA ASP A 807 8.36 19.65 -31.19
C ASP A 807 8.97 21.03 -30.93
N PHE A 808 8.19 22.07 -31.23
CA PHE A 808 8.54 23.44 -30.89
C PHE A 808 7.36 24.15 -30.21
N CYS A 809 7.65 24.88 -29.14
CA CYS A 809 6.72 25.74 -28.43
C CYS A 809 6.32 27.02 -29.20
N SER A 810 6.99 27.32 -30.32
CA SER A 810 6.65 28.41 -31.24
C SER A 810 7.14 28.11 -32.66
N ASN A 811 6.61 28.80 -33.66
CA ASN A 811 6.91 28.51 -35.07
C ASN A 811 8.40 28.80 -35.40
N PRO A 812 9.21 27.78 -35.76
CA PRO A 812 10.65 27.94 -36.01
C PRO A 812 10.98 28.70 -37.32
N GLY A 813 9.99 28.97 -38.16
CA GLY A 813 10.10 29.81 -39.35
C GLY A 813 10.33 29.02 -40.65
N THR A 814 10.89 29.70 -41.66
CA THR A 814 11.13 29.12 -43.00
C THR A 814 12.15 27.99 -42.92
N GLY A 815 11.79 26.80 -43.43
CA GLY A 815 12.56 25.57 -43.25
C GLY A 815 11.79 24.45 -42.52
N TYR A 816 10.53 24.69 -42.14
CA TYR A 816 9.70 23.76 -41.37
C TYR A 816 8.21 23.86 -41.73
N SER A 817 7.50 22.73 -41.68
CA SER A 817 6.03 22.63 -41.82
C SER A 817 5.41 21.85 -40.64
N ILE A 818 4.11 22.05 -40.39
CA ILE A 818 3.32 21.23 -39.44
C ILE A 818 2.77 19.94 -40.05
N ASN A 819 3.00 19.70 -41.34
CA ASN A 819 2.43 18.55 -42.06
C ASN A 819 3.53 17.56 -42.43
N ASN A 820 3.50 16.36 -41.86
CA ASN A 820 4.57 15.36 -41.86
C ASN A 820 4.64 14.45 -43.09
N THR A 821 3.85 14.77 -44.11
CA THR A 821 3.42 13.84 -45.17
C THR A 821 4.23 13.97 -46.46
N ASP A 822 5.35 14.70 -46.43
CA ASP A 822 6.31 14.78 -47.54
C ASP A 822 7.25 13.57 -47.55
N CYS A 823 7.46 13.00 -48.74
CA CYS A 823 8.32 11.84 -48.99
C CYS A 823 9.66 12.20 -49.66
N ASN A 824 9.87 13.45 -50.07
CA ASN A 824 11.14 13.96 -50.61
C ASN A 824 11.36 15.48 -50.41
N ASN A 825 11.54 15.88 -49.14
CA ASN A 825 12.06 17.12 -48.51
C ASN A 825 13.13 17.96 -49.25
N ASN A 826 13.64 17.53 -50.40
CA ASN A 826 14.61 18.25 -51.22
C ASN A 826 14.06 18.57 -52.64
N ASN A 827 12.78 18.29 -52.90
CA ASN A 827 12.10 18.51 -54.17
C ASN A 827 10.59 18.80 -54.03
N SER A 828 10.25 20.09 -53.85
CA SER A 828 8.92 20.78 -53.90
C SER A 828 7.89 20.42 -55.01
N ALA A 829 8.14 19.36 -55.78
CA ALA A 829 7.22 18.74 -56.73
C ALA A 829 6.77 17.34 -56.29
N ILE A 830 7.22 16.86 -55.12
CA ILE A 830 6.88 15.58 -54.51
C ILE A 830 6.29 15.88 -53.12
N ASN A 831 4.97 15.86 -52.99
CA ASN A 831 4.19 16.10 -51.77
C ASN A 831 2.72 15.72 -52.00
N PRO A 832 1.89 15.50 -50.96
CA PRO A 832 0.47 15.10 -51.11
C PRO A 832 -0.53 16.05 -51.78
N LEU A 833 -0.09 17.17 -52.36
CA LEU A 833 -0.90 17.96 -53.29
C LEU A 833 -0.25 18.10 -54.69
N ALA A 834 0.79 17.31 -54.95
CA ALA A 834 1.30 17.05 -56.29
C ALA A 834 0.28 16.23 -57.12
N THR A 835 0.69 15.80 -58.30
CA THR A 835 -0.10 14.95 -59.18
C THR A 835 0.87 14.12 -59.99
N GLU A 836 0.69 12.81 -59.97
CA GLU A 836 1.62 11.86 -60.61
C GLU A 836 1.99 12.24 -62.04
N ILE A 837 3.27 12.09 -62.34
CA ILE A 837 3.82 12.17 -63.68
C ILE A 837 4.72 10.96 -63.91
N CYS A 838 4.48 10.26 -65.03
CA CYS A 838 5.16 9.01 -65.42
C CYS A 838 6.71 9.11 -65.41
N ASP A 839 7.32 8.92 -64.24
CA ASP A 839 8.77 8.96 -64.02
C ASP A 839 9.29 7.94 -62.98
N GLY A 840 8.39 7.17 -62.35
CA GLY A 840 8.76 6.07 -61.45
C GLY A 840 9.09 6.52 -60.03
N ILE A 841 8.56 7.67 -59.61
CA ILE A 841 8.64 8.21 -58.25
C ILE A 841 7.21 8.47 -57.79
N ASP A 842 6.85 8.02 -56.58
CA ASP A 842 5.64 8.47 -55.88
C ASP A 842 5.70 10.00 -55.74
N ASN A 843 4.87 10.75 -56.48
CA ASN A 843 4.87 12.21 -56.39
C ASN A 843 3.93 12.73 -55.30
N ASN A 844 2.85 12.02 -54.96
CA ASN A 844 1.85 12.46 -53.97
C ASN A 844 1.97 11.79 -52.59
N CYS A 845 2.98 10.96 -52.39
CA CYS A 845 3.32 10.33 -51.12
C CYS A 845 2.19 9.47 -50.51
N ASP A 846 1.26 8.93 -51.31
CA ASP A 846 0.22 8.01 -50.84
C ASP A 846 0.69 6.55 -50.71
N GLY A 847 1.92 6.26 -51.17
CA GLY A 847 2.55 4.94 -51.13
C GLY A 847 2.44 4.14 -52.43
N ASN A 848 1.68 4.62 -53.41
CA ASN A 848 1.69 4.11 -54.79
C ASN A 848 2.74 4.84 -55.65
N ILE A 849 2.94 4.40 -56.89
CA ILE A 849 3.87 5.04 -57.84
C ILE A 849 3.17 5.12 -59.20
N ASP A 850 3.19 6.29 -59.83
CA ASP A 850 2.60 6.54 -61.16
C ASP A 850 1.08 6.22 -61.23
N GLU A 851 0.33 6.23 -60.12
CA GLU A 851 -1.10 5.91 -60.08
C GLU A 851 -2.00 7.08 -60.55
N GLY A 852 -3.30 6.82 -60.73
CA GLY A 852 -4.23 7.75 -61.40
C GLY A 852 -3.93 8.00 -62.90
N LEU A 853 -2.75 7.63 -63.39
CA LEU A 853 -2.32 7.77 -64.77
C LEU A 853 -2.98 6.74 -65.70
N SER A 854 -3.10 7.12 -66.98
CA SER A 854 -3.65 6.24 -68.02
C SER A 854 -2.61 5.22 -68.48
N LEU A 855 -2.43 4.16 -67.68
CA LEU A 855 -1.64 2.99 -68.04
C LEU A 855 -2.08 2.42 -69.40
N THR A 856 -1.10 1.96 -70.18
CA THR A 856 -1.32 1.23 -71.44
C THR A 856 -0.55 -0.07 -71.37
N THR A 857 -1.23 -1.19 -71.57
CA THR A 857 -0.62 -2.52 -71.53
C THR A 857 0.24 -2.75 -72.76
N TYR A 858 1.51 -3.10 -72.54
CA TYR A 858 2.46 -3.47 -73.59
C TYR A 858 2.96 -4.90 -73.37
N PHE A 859 2.80 -5.71 -74.41
CA PHE A 859 3.23 -7.10 -74.50
C PHE A 859 4.61 -7.13 -75.16
N VAL A 860 5.45 -8.09 -74.77
CA VAL A 860 6.78 -8.23 -75.40
C VAL A 860 6.58 -8.61 -76.87
N ASP A 861 7.34 -7.95 -77.76
CA ASP A 861 7.40 -8.17 -79.22
C ASP A 861 8.88 -8.46 -79.57
N SER A 862 9.31 -9.69 -79.31
CA SER A 862 10.71 -10.10 -79.36
C SER A 862 11.25 -10.22 -80.80
N ASP A 863 10.39 -10.47 -81.79
CA ASP A 863 10.78 -10.59 -83.19
C ASP A 863 10.41 -9.39 -84.10
N ASN A 864 9.64 -8.44 -83.56
CA ASN A 864 9.35 -7.10 -84.09
C ASN A 864 8.34 -7.09 -85.24
N ASP A 865 7.29 -7.92 -85.17
CA ASP A 865 6.21 -7.97 -86.16
C ASP A 865 4.98 -7.09 -85.84
N ASN A 866 4.96 -6.46 -84.66
CA ASN A 866 3.89 -5.61 -84.09
C ASN A 866 2.69 -6.36 -83.50
N PHE A 867 2.77 -7.68 -83.34
CA PHE A 867 2.06 -8.41 -82.28
C PHE A 867 3.04 -8.72 -81.14
N GLY A 868 2.53 -9.23 -80.03
CA GLY A 868 3.35 -9.60 -78.88
C GLY A 868 2.64 -10.63 -78.01
N ALA A 869 3.39 -11.38 -77.22
CA ALA A 869 2.86 -12.51 -76.44
C ALA A 869 3.22 -12.44 -74.95
N GLY A 870 2.67 -13.39 -74.19
CA GLY A 870 2.92 -13.53 -72.76
C GLY A 870 2.08 -12.58 -71.91
N ILE A 871 2.59 -12.29 -70.71
CA ILE A 871 1.94 -11.35 -69.78
C ILE A 871 2.31 -9.94 -70.24
N GLY A 872 1.29 -9.10 -70.43
CA GLY A 872 1.49 -7.69 -70.73
C GLY A 872 1.92 -6.93 -69.48
N THR A 873 2.89 -6.04 -69.64
CA THR A 873 3.31 -5.10 -68.60
C THR A 873 2.63 -3.77 -68.87
N ASP A 874 1.93 -3.23 -67.88
CA ASP A 874 1.39 -1.89 -67.96
C ASP A 874 2.49 -0.83 -67.84
N TYR A 875 2.44 0.18 -68.71
CA TYR A 875 3.33 1.34 -68.63
C TYR A 875 2.52 2.64 -68.81
N CYS A 876 2.83 3.64 -67.98
CA CYS A 876 2.28 4.99 -68.08
C CYS A 876 2.81 5.77 -69.30
N SER A 877 3.84 5.27 -70.00
CA SER A 877 4.33 5.78 -71.28
C SER A 877 4.91 4.67 -72.15
N ASN A 878 5.09 4.91 -73.46
CA ASN A 878 5.51 3.87 -74.40
C ASN A 878 6.96 3.38 -74.12
N PRO A 879 7.19 2.09 -73.80
CA PRO A 879 8.51 1.56 -73.42
C PRO A 879 9.51 1.44 -74.59
N GLY A 880 9.05 1.60 -75.84
CA GLY A 880 9.89 1.64 -77.04
C GLY A 880 9.88 0.35 -77.86
N THR A 881 10.98 0.10 -78.57
CA THR A 881 11.11 -1.05 -79.50
C THR A 881 11.30 -2.36 -78.74
N GLY A 882 10.61 -3.42 -79.17
CA GLY A 882 10.54 -4.71 -78.47
C GLY A 882 9.23 -4.92 -77.69
N TYR A 883 8.23 -4.05 -77.92
CA TYR A 883 6.93 -4.10 -77.26
C TYR A 883 5.80 -3.71 -78.23
N SER A 884 4.64 -4.36 -78.11
CA SER A 884 3.41 -4.09 -78.86
C SER A 884 2.20 -3.98 -77.93
N ILE A 885 1.13 -3.31 -78.40
CA ILE A 885 -0.18 -3.27 -77.70
C ILE A 885 -1.12 -4.42 -78.12
N ASN A 886 -0.70 -5.28 -79.06
CA ASN A 886 -1.54 -6.36 -79.62
C ASN A 886 -1.10 -7.71 -79.05
N TYR A 887 -1.66 -8.11 -77.89
CA TYR A 887 -1.32 -9.32 -77.11
C TYR A 887 -1.52 -10.70 -77.78
N THR A 888 -1.95 -10.70 -79.03
CA THR A 888 -2.61 -11.84 -79.68
C THR A 888 -1.65 -12.74 -80.45
N ASP A 889 -0.34 -12.58 -80.25
CA ASP A 889 0.65 -13.50 -80.81
C ASP A 889 0.71 -14.81 -80.01
N CYS A 890 0.76 -15.93 -80.73
CA CYS A 890 0.93 -17.27 -80.18
C CYS A 890 2.38 -17.80 -80.30
N ASN A 891 3.31 -17.08 -80.95
CA ASN A 891 4.73 -17.42 -81.01
C ASN A 891 5.66 -16.21 -81.29
N ASP A 892 5.82 -15.34 -80.28
CA ASP A 892 6.71 -14.14 -80.16
C ASP A 892 8.19 -14.31 -80.59
N ASN A 893 8.61 -15.52 -80.96
CA ASN A 893 9.94 -15.81 -81.47
C ASN A 893 9.96 -16.11 -82.98
N ASN A 894 8.82 -15.98 -83.68
CA ASN A 894 8.66 -16.24 -85.11
C ASN A 894 7.49 -15.47 -85.79
N SER A 895 7.77 -14.23 -86.22
CA SER A 895 7.05 -13.27 -87.11
C SER A 895 6.31 -13.78 -88.37
N ALA A 896 6.22 -15.09 -88.56
CA ALA A 896 5.40 -15.77 -89.55
C ALA A 896 4.17 -16.48 -88.93
N ILE A 897 4.04 -16.45 -87.60
CA ILE A 897 2.92 -16.96 -86.81
C ILE A 897 2.40 -15.75 -86.02
N ASN A 898 1.22 -15.24 -86.36
CA ASN A 898 0.58 -14.08 -85.71
C ASN A 898 -0.86 -13.90 -86.27
N PRO A 899 -1.75 -13.11 -85.63
CA PRO A 899 -3.14 -12.86 -86.05
C PRO A 899 -3.42 -12.37 -87.47
N LEU A 900 -2.39 -12.00 -88.25
CA LEU A 900 -2.51 -11.58 -89.65
C LEU A 900 -1.70 -12.46 -90.62
N ALA A 901 -1.13 -13.56 -90.13
CA ALA A 901 -0.61 -14.66 -90.92
C ALA A 901 -1.74 -15.40 -91.65
N ALA A 902 -1.40 -16.45 -92.38
CA ALA A 902 -2.37 -17.30 -93.07
C ALA A 902 -1.87 -18.74 -93.08
N GLU A 903 -2.76 -19.67 -92.74
CA GLU A 903 -2.44 -21.08 -92.58
C GLU A 903 -1.64 -21.68 -93.74
N ILE A 904 -0.67 -22.50 -93.38
CA ILE A 904 0.04 -23.43 -94.25
C ILE A 904 0.00 -24.82 -93.61
N CYS A 905 -0.20 -25.85 -94.44
CA CYS A 905 -0.39 -27.23 -93.99
C CYS A 905 0.88 -27.81 -93.35
N ASP A 906 1.13 -27.49 -92.09
CA ASP A 906 2.25 -27.96 -91.28
C ASP A 906 1.88 -28.39 -89.84
N GLY A 907 0.61 -28.22 -89.45
CA GLY A 907 0.09 -28.66 -88.15
C GLY A 907 0.34 -27.70 -86.99
N ILE A 908 0.65 -26.44 -87.29
CA ILE A 908 0.74 -25.33 -86.33
C ILE A 908 -0.36 -24.32 -86.67
N ASP A 909 -1.11 -23.86 -85.67
CA ASP A 909 -1.97 -22.68 -85.79
C ASP A 909 -1.08 -21.47 -86.17
N ASN A 910 -1.15 -20.99 -87.42
CA ASN A 910 -0.30 -19.87 -87.84
C ASN A 910 -0.96 -18.52 -87.56
N ASN A 911 -2.30 -18.45 -87.59
CA ASN A 911 -3.06 -17.21 -87.41
C ASN A 911 -3.60 -16.99 -85.99
N CYS A 912 -3.28 -17.87 -85.04
CA CYS A 912 -3.60 -17.78 -83.63
C CYS A 912 -5.12 -17.72 -83.31
N ASP A 913 -6.01 -18.24 -84.18
CA ASP A 913 -7.46 -18.27 -83.92
C ASP A 913 -7.94 -19.49 -83.12
N GLY A 914 -7.03 -20.42 -82.81
CA GLY A 914 -7.28 -21.63 -82.03
C GLY A 914 -7.70 -22.85 -82.87
N ASN A 915 -7.78 -22.71 -84.19
CA ASN A 915 -7.85 -23.83 -85.13
C ASN A 915 -6.44 -24.15 -85.66
N ILE A 916 -6.29 -25.24 -86.42
CA ILE A 916 -5.02 -25.65 -87.03
C ILE A 916 -5.31 -26.08 -88.48
N ASP A 917 -4.52 -25.60 -89.42
CA ASP A 917 -4.62 -25.92 -90.86
C ASP A 917 -6.01 -25.56 -91.48
N GLU A 918 -6.79 -24.64 -90.90
CA GLU A 918 -8.14 -24.31 -91.38
C GLU A 918 -8.14 -23.37 -92.59
N GLY A 919 -9.30 -23.24 -93.25
CA GLY A 919 -9.42 -22.59 -94.56
C GLY A 919 -8.72 -23.32 -95.72
N LEU A 920 -7.85 -24.30 -95.44
CA LEU A 920 -7.11 -25.09 -96.42
C LEU A 920 -7.99 -26.10 -97.17
N SER A 921 -7.55 -26.45 -98.38
CA SER A 921 -8.28 -27.37 -99.26
C SER A 921 -8.00 -28.83 -98.93
N LEU A 922 -8.72 -29.35 -97.93
CA LEU A 922 -8.71 -30.76 -97.56
C LEU A 922 -9.02 -31.67 -98.75
N THR A 923 -8.26 -32.77 -98.86
CA THR A 923 -8.51 -33.87 -99.80
C THR A 923 -8.76 -35.15 -99.02
N THR A 924 -9.83 -35.87 -99.35
CA THR A 924 -10.15 -37.16 -98.71
C THR A 924 -9.24 -38.28 -99.26
N TYR A 925 -8.56 -38.98 -98.36
CA TYR A 925 -7.74 -40.15 -98.65
C TYR A 925 -8.27 -41.38 -97.90
N PHE A 926 -8.33 -42.51 -98.59
CA PHE A 926 -8.74 -43.82 -98.08
C PHE A 926 -7.48 -44.64 -97.82
N VAL A 927 -7.52 -45.55 -96.84
CA VAL A 927 -6.37 -46.44 -96.59
C VAL A 927 -6.20 -47.39 -97.78
N ASP A 928 -4.94 -47.60 -98.18
CA ASP A 928 -4.48 -48.50 -99.24
C ASP A 928 -3.41 -49.42 -98.61
N SER A 929 -3.86 -50.45 -97.89
CA SER A 929 -2.98 -51.26 -97.02
C SER A 929 -2.07 -52.21 -97.79
N ASP A 930 -2.37 -52.54 -99.05
CA ASP A 930 -1.56 -53.44 -99.89
C ASP A 930 -0.80 -52.75 -101.04
N ASN A 931 -1.04 -51.44 -101.24
CA ASN A 931 -0.31 -50.50 -102.09
C ASN A 931 -0.55 -50.69 -103.60
N ASP A 932 -1.80 -50.91 -104.01
CA ASP A 932 -2.20 -51.01 -105.42
C ASP A 932 -2.79 -49.73 -106.04
N ASN A 933 -2.93 -48.65 -105.25
CA ASN A 933 -3.52 -47.34 -105.58
C ASN A 933 -5.06 -47.30 -105.60
N PHE A 934 -5.74 -48.36 -105.18
CA PHE A 934 -7.12 -48.30 -104.69
C PHE A 934 -7.10 -48.38 -103.16
N GLY A 935 -8.19 -48.00 -102.50
CA GLY A 935 -8.28 -48.05 -101.05
C GLY A 935 -9.71 -48.23 -100.58
N ALA A 936 -9.89 -48.63 -99.33
CA ALA A 936 -11.20 -49.02 -98.79
C ALA A 936 -11.60 -48.28 -97.50
N GLY A 937 -12.87 -48.45 -97.13
CA GLY A 937 -13.41 -47.99 -95.84
C GLY A 937 -13.84 -46.53 -95.82
N ILE A 938 -13.67 -45.90 -94.64
CA ILE A 938 -14.00 -44.48 -94.42
C ILE A 938 -12.73 -43.68 -94.68
N GLY A 939 -12.82 -42.67 -95.56
CA GLY A 939 -11.70 -41.81 -95.88
C GLY A 939 -11.45 -40.76 -94.80
N THR A 940 -10.16 -40.48 -94.57
CA THR A 940 -9.67 -39.42 -93.69
C THR A 940 -9.30 -38.21 -94.54
N GLU A 941 -9.61 -37.00 -94.08
CA GLU A 941 -9.28 -35.76 -94.79
C GLU A 941 -7.92 -35.23 -94.35
N PHE A 942 -7.09 -34.80 -95.32
CA PHE A 942 -5.77 -34.23 -95.09
C PHE A 942 -5.56 -32.97 -95.95
N CYS A 943 -4.88 -31.95 -95.42
CA CYS A 943 -4.52 -30.73 -96.16
C CYS A 943 -3.35 -30.92 -97.15
N SER A 944 -2.62 -32.04 -97.03
CA SER A 944 -1.57 -32.48 -97.96
C SER A 944 -1.61 -34.00 -98.15
N ASN A 945 -0.78 -34.54 -99.05
CA ASN A 945 -0.78 -35.98 -99.34
C ASN A 945 -0.11 -36.76 -98.19
N PRO A 946 -0.81 -37.67 -97.48
CA PRO A 946 -0.25 -38.42 -96.34
C PRO A 946 0.81 -39.46 -96.72
N GLY A 947 0.98 -39.76 -98.02
CA GLY A 947 2.05 -40.62 -98.54
C GLY A 947 1.61 -42.05 -98.86
N THR A 948 2.57 -42.99 -98.84
CA THR A 948 2.34 -44.40 -99.16
C THR A 948 1.50 -45.10 -98.10
N GLY A 949 0.53 -45.91 -98.53
CA GLY A 949 -0.50 -46.50 -97.66
C GLY A 949 -1.86 -45.81 -97.73
N TYR A 950 -2.03 -44.85 -98.65
CA TYR A 950 -3.28 -44.12 -98.87
C TYR A 950 -3.54 -43.85 -100.36
N SER A 951 -4.81 -43.95 -100.78
CA SER A 951 -5.29 -43.60 -102.12
C SER A 951 -6.42 -42.57 -102.06
N ILE A 952 -6.60 -41.79 -103.13
CA ILE A 952 -7.78 -40.91 -103.32
C ILE A 952 -9.01 -41.65 -103.89
N ASN A 953 -8.90 -42.96 -104.17
CA ASN A 953 -9.93 -43.75 -104.83
C ASN A 953 -10.47 -44.85 -103.90
N ASN A 954 -11.73 -44.71 -103.45
CA ASN A 954 -12.32 -45.54 -102.39
C ASN A 954 -12.96 -46.86 -102.86
N THR A 955 -12.62 -47.29 -104.07
CA THR A 955 -13.38 -48.32 -104.81
C THR A 955 -12.84 -49.74 -104.65
N ASP A 956 -11.90 -49.94 -103.72
CA ASP A 956 -11.41 -51.27 -103.39
C ASP A 956 -12.43 -52.05 -102.54
N CYS A 957 -12.62 -53.32 -102.87
CA CYS A 957 -13.45 -54.27 -102.12
C CYS A 957 -12.66 -55.24 -101.23
N ASN A 958 -11.31 -55.28 -101.29
CA ASN A 958 -10.45 -56.06 -100.40
C ASN A 958 -8.99 -55.53 -100.29
N ASP A 959 -8.83 -54.40 -99.61
CA ASP A 959 -7.60 -53.66 -99.16
C ASP A 959 -6.43 -54.47 -98.55
N ASN A 960 -6.52 -55.79 -98.49
CA ASN A 960 -5.49 -56.69 -98.00
C ASN A 960 -4.98 -57.66 -99.09
N ASN A 961 -5.37 -57.47 -100.35
CA ASN A 961 -4.96 -58.27 -101.50
C ASN A 961 -5.09 -57.51 -102.85
N SER A 962 -3.98 -56.93 -103.30
CA SER A 962 -3.69 -56.19 -104.57
C SER A 962 -3.94 -56.92 -105.91
N ALA A 963 -4.84 -57.90 -105.89
CA ALA A 963 -5.36 -58.61 -107.05
C ALA A 963 -6.91 -58.63 -107.09
N ILE A 964 -7.56 -57.90 -106.18
CA ILE A 964 -9.01 -57.69 -106.10
C ILE A 964 -9.20 -56.17 -105.99
N ASN A 965 -9.42 -55.51 -107.13
CA ASN A 965 -9.61 -54.05 -107.25
C ASN A 965 -10.23 -53.73 -108.62
N PRO A 966 -10.83 -52.55 -108.85
CA PRO A 966 -11.51 -52.23 -110.11
C PRO A 966 -10.69 -52.20 -111.42
N ASP A 967 -9.35 -52.27 -111.37
CA ASP A 967 -8.49 -52.44 -112.55
C ASP A 967 -8.00 -53.90 -112.73
N ALA A 968 -8.43 -54.82 -111.85
CA ALA A 968 -8.17 -56.25 -111.95
C ALA A 968 -8.97 -56.92 -113.09
N GLY A 969 -8.90 -58.25 -113.18
CA GLY A 969 -9.48 -59.00 -114.29
C GLY A 969 -10.15 -60.29 -113.85
N GLU A 970 -11.48 -60.23 -113.79
CA GLU A 970 -12.43 -61.30 -113.46
C GLU A 970 -12.00 -62.74 -113.81
N ILE A 971 -12.12 -63.65 -112.83
CA ILE A 971 -11.83 -65.09 -112.95
C ILE A 971 -13.13 -65.93 -112.80
N PRO A 972 -13.94 -66.04 -113.88
CA PRO A 972 -15.26 -66.67 -113.86
C PRO A 972 -15.45 -67.94 -113.02
N ASN A 973 -16.43 -67.86 -112.11
CA ASN A 973 -16.95 -68.92 -111.23
C ASN A 973 -15.95 -69.38 -110.16
N ASN A 974 -15.15 -68.46 -109.61
CA ASN A 974 -14.33 -68.72 -108.42
C ASN A 974 -15.04 -68.35 -107.09
N GLY A 975 -16.11 -67.54 -107.14
CA GLY A 975 -16.83 -67.03 -105.96
C GLY A 975 -16.24 -65.77 -105.33
N ILE A 976 -15.38 -65.06 -106.05
CA ILE A 976 -14.81 -63.75 -105.73
C ILE A 976 -15.25 -62.78 -106.83
N ASP A 977 -15.38 -61.51 -106.47
CA ASP A 977 -15.67 -60.38 -107.34
C ASP A 977 -14.33 -59.62 -107.45
N GLU A 978 -13.59 -59.82 -108.54
CA GLU A 978 -12.22 -59.34 -108.68
C GLU A 978 -12.15 -57.87 -109.11
N ASP A 979 -13.05 -57.40 -109.99
CA ASP A 979 -13.12 -56.00 -110.43
C ASP A 979 -14.15 -55.15 -109.66
N CYS A 980 -14.67 -55.69 -108.54
CA CYS A 980 -15.54 -55.03 -107.57
C CYS A 980 -16.83 -54.41 -108.18
N ASP A 981 -17.28 -54.87 -109.36
CA ASP A 981 -18.52 -54.41 -110.01
C ASP A 981 -19.80 -55.00 -109.37
N GLY A 982 -19.63 -56.06 -108.57
CA GLY A 982 -20.69 -56.80 -107.89
C GLY A 982 -21.00 -58.18 -108.50
N LEU A 983 -20.27 -58.63 -109.53
CA LEU A 983 -20.67 -59.77 -110.37
C LEU A 983 -19.50 -60.71 -110.79
N ASP A 984 -19.23 -61.78 -110.03
CA ASP A 984 -18.48 -62.97 -110.53
C ASP A 984 -19.02 -63.36 -111.92
N LEU A 985 -18.16 -63.28 -112.94
CA LEU A 985 -18.56 -63.17 -114.34
C LEU A 985 -19.11 -64.49 -114.89
N LEU A 986 -20.41 -64.70 -114.66
CA LEU A 986 -21.14 -65.93 -114.98
C LEU A 986 -21.11 -66.31 -116.47
N SER A 987 -20.43 -67.42 -116.77
CA SER A 987 -20.23 -67.94 -118.12
C SER A 987 -21.46 -68.61 -118.78
N GLY A 988 -22.52 -67.84 -119.05
CA GLY A 988 -23.50 -68.22 -120.08
C GLY A 988 -24.95 -67.75 -119.89
N PHE A 989 -25.43 -66.90 -120.81
CA PHE A 989 -26.85 -66.54 -120.95
C PHE A 989 -27.73 -67.78 -121.25
N CYS A 990 -28.90 -67.87 -120.58
CA CYS A 990 -30.01 -68.75 -120.97
C CYS A 990 -31.36 -68.06 -120.69
N ASP A 991 -32.26 -68.08 -121.67
CA ASP A 991 -33.64 -67.55 -121.57
C ASP A 991 -34.61 -68.63 -121.04
N ASN A 992 -35.55 -68.22 -120.19
CA ASN A 992 -36.37 -69.11 -119.36
C ASN A 992 -37.55 -69.74 -120.13
N SER A 993 -37.31 -70.77 -120.98
CA SER A 993 -38.42 -71.43 -121.71
C SER A 993 -38.32 -72.93 -122.04
N ILE A 994 -37.21 -73.62 -121.74
CA ILE A 994 -37.13 -75.10 -121.73
C ILE A 994 -36.15 -75.56 -120.64
N GLU A 995 -36.61 -76.43 -119.74
CA GLU A 995 -35.76 -76.95 -118.67
C GLU A 995 -34.82 -78.09 -119.14
N VAL A 996 -33.54 -77.87 -118.87
CA VAL A 996 -32.42 -78.81 -118.73
C VAL A 996 -31.74 -79.41 -119.97
N LEU A 997 -30.53 -78.90 -120.18
CA LEU A 997 -29.38 -79.63 -120.69
C LEU A 997 -28.11 -79.11 -119.98
N LYS A 998 -27.22 -80.01 -119.52
CA LYS A 998 -25.84 -79.68 -119.16
C LYS A 998 -24.88 -80.05 -120.29
N ILE A 999 -24.04 -79.12 -120.70
CA ILE A 999 -22.98 -79.31 -121.70
C ILE A 999 -21.62 -79.14 -121.00
N TYR A 1000 -20.82 -80.20 -120.94
CA TYR A 1000 -19.56 -80.18 -120.17
C TYR A 1000 -18.50 -81.18 -120.66
N PRO A 1001 -17.20 -80.96 -120.38
CA PRO A 1001 -16.63 -79.71 -119.85
C PRO A 1001 -16.72 -78.57 -120.88
N ASN A 1002 -16.91 -77.33 -120.42
CA ASN A 1002 -16.93 -76.13 -121.25
C ASN A 1002 -16.14 -75.02 -120.52
N PRO A 1003 -14.95 -74.61 -120.99
CA PRO A 1003 -14.22 -75.15 -122.14
C PRO A 1003 -13.86 -76.64 -122.02
N GLY A 1004 -13.62 -77.31 -123.14
CA GLY A 1004 -13.17 -78.70 -123.18
C GLY A 1004 -12.17 -78.99 -124.30
N ASN A 1005 -11.65 -80.22 -124.35
CA ASN A 1005 -10.63 -80.63 -125.32
C ASN A 1005 -11.17 -81.71 -126.27
N ASP A 1006 -11.29 -82.93 -125.76
CA ASP A 1006 -11.36 -84.16 -126.55
C ASP A 1006 -12.78 -84.69 -126.72
N MET A 1007 -13.71 -84.21 -125.89
CA MET A 1007 -15.12 -84.63 -125.88
C MET A 1007 -16.06 -83.55 -125.32
N ILE A 1008 -17.30 -83.57 -125.79
CA ILE A 1008 -18.44 -82.85 -125.22
C ILE A 1008 -19.44 -83.88 -124.69
N ASN A 1009 -19.84 -83.75 -123.43
CA ASN A 1009 -20.93 -84.51 -122.83
C ASN A 1009 -22.20 -83.63 -122.81
N PHE A 1010 -23.32 -84.22 -123.23
CA PHE A 1010 -24.65 -83.65 -123.18
C PHE A 1010 -25.48 -84.49 -122.21
N SER A 1011 -25.93 -83.90 -121.11
CA SER A 1011 -26.76 -84.57 -120.11
C SER A 1011 -28.10 -83.87 -119.96
N PHE A 1012 -29.17 -84.57 -120.32
CA PHE A 1012 -30.56 -84.12 -120.26
C PHE A 1012 -31.21 -84.66 -118.97
N HIS A 1013 -32.15 -83.92 -118.37
CA HIS A 1013 -32.82 -84.37 -117.14
C HIS A 1013 -33.62 -85.66 -117.36
N GLU A 1014 -34.32 -85.72 -118.50
CA GLU A 1014 -35.21 -86.80 -118.88
C GLU A 1014 -34.76 -87.49 -120.18
N ILE A 1015 -35.41 -88.61 -120.50
CA ILE A 1015 -35.15 -89.37 -121.73
C ILE A 1015 -35.84 -88.66 -122.91
N ILE A 1016 -35.04 -88.00 -123.75
CA ILE A 1016 -35.55 -87.24 -124.89
C ILE A 1016 -36.00 -88.20 -126.00
N ASN A 1017 -37.28 -88.14 -126.37
CA ASN A 1017 -37.89 -89.03 -127.39
C ASN A 1017 -37.24 -88.85 -128.78
N GLU A 1018 -37.08 -87.60 -129.23
CA GLU A 1018 -36.34 -87.26 -130.45
C GLU A 1018 -35.81 -85.82 -130.38
N ALA A 1019 -34.52 -85.64 -130.67
CA ALA A 1019 -33.87 -84.33 -130.80
C ALA A 1019 -32.80 -84.33 -131.89
N SER A 1020 -32.52 -83.16 -132.45
CA SER A 1020 -31.47 -82.96 -133.47
C SER A 1020 -30.47 -81.93 -132.99
N ILE A 1021 -29.22 -82.36 -132.81
CA ILE A 1021 -28.08 -81.51 -132.39
C ILE A 1021 -27.26 -81.16 -133.64
N LYS A 1022 -26.93 -79.88 -133.81
CA LYS A 1022 -26.22 -79.31 -134.95
C LYS A 1022 -25.06 -78.46 -134.42
N LEU A 1023 -23.83 -78.92 -134.64
CA LEU A 1023 -22.62 -78.21 -134.21
C LEU A 1023 -22.02 -77.43 -135.39
N VAL A 1024 -21.69 -76.18 -135.12
CA VAL A 1024 -21.29 -75.16 -136.10
C VAL A 1024 -20.06 -74.44 -135.55
N SER A 1025 -19.01 -74.22 -136.34
CA SER A 1025 -17.90 -73.37 -135.90
C SER A 1025 -18.30 -71.89 -135.87
N SER A 1026 -17.53 -71.06 -135.16
CA SER A 1026 -17.68 -69.59 -135.13
C SER A 1026 -17.81 -68.92 -136.51
N VAL A 1027 -17.24 -69.52 -137.56
CA VAL A 1027 -17.34 -69.06 -138.96
C VAL A 1027 -18.55 -69.63 -139.73
N GLY A 1028 -19.56 -70.14 -139.03
CA GLY A 1028 -20.84 -70.59 -139.61
C GLY A 1028 -20.79 -71.94 -140.34
N LYS A 1029 -19.66 -72.65 -140.33
CA LYS A 1029 -19.53 -73.97 -140.97
C LYS A 1029 -20.15 -75.05 -140.09
N VAL A 1030 -21.20 -75.71 -140.57
CA VAL A 1030 -21.74 -76.91 -139.92
C VAL A 1030 -20.73 -78.05 -139.99
N LEU A 1031 -20.46 -78.67 -138.84
CA LEU A 1031 -19.46 -79.73 -138.67
C LEU A 1031 -20.13 -81.10 -138.55
N GLN A 1032 -21.20 -81.16 -137.76
CA GLN A 1032 -21.93 -82.39 -137.47
C GLN A 1032 -23.40 -82.05 -137.23
N ILE A 1033 -24.30 -82.88 -137.75
CA ILE A 1033 -25.71 -82.94 -137.35
C ILE A 1033 -25.99 -84.37 -136.89
N GLN A 1034 -26.57 -84.53 -135.72
CA GLN A 1034 -26.86 -85.83 -135.12
C GLN A 1034 -28.25 -85.85 -134.50
N THR A 1035 -29.10 -86.74 -134.99
CA THR A 1035 -30.40 -87.03 -134.39
C THR A 1035 -30.23 -88.09 -133.31
N ILE A 1036 -30.71 -87.80 -132.10
CA ILE A 1036 -30.80 -88.75 -130.99
C ILE A 1036 -32.27 -89.10 -130.71
N LYS A 1037 -32.52 -90.33 -130.25
CA LYS A 1037 -33.84 -90.80 -129.83
C LYS A 1037 -33.72 -91.66 -128.58
N ASN A 1038 -34.68 -91.55 -127.68
CA ASN A 1038 -34.80 -92.29 -126.42
C ASN A 1038 -33.49 -92.35 -125.61
N THR A 1039 -32.84 -91.21 -125.38
CA THR A 1039 -31.68 -91.10 -124.47
C THR A 1039 -31.74 -89.86 -123.61
N ASN A 1040 -31.16 -89.93 -122.40
CA ASN A 1040 -30.91 -88.77 -121.53
C ASN A 1040 -29.44 -88.31 -121.55
N ASN A 1041 -28.55 -88.99 -122.30
CA ASN A 1041 -27.15 -88.59 -122.43
C ASN A 1041 -26.63 -88.80 -123.87
N LEU A 1042 -25.72 -87.93 -124.32
CA LEU A 1042 -24.93 -88.09 -125.54
C LEU A 1042 -23.48 -87.66 -125.28
N VAL A 1043 -22.53 -88.32 -125.93
CA VAL A 1043 -21.12 -87.91 -125.95
C VAL A 1043 -20.69 -87.73 -127.40
N ILE A 1044 -20.09 -86.57 -127.71
CA ILE A 1044 -19.47 -86.29 -129.01
C ILE A 1044 -17.98 -86.15 -128.80
N GLN A 1045 -17.17 -86.79 -129.64
CA GLN A 1045 -15.71 -86.70 -129.61
C GLN A 1045 -15.25 -85.54 -130.49
N THR A 1046 -14.39 -84.67 -129.96
CA THR A 1046 -13.94 -83.41 -130.58
C THR A 1046 -12.42 -83.38 -130.84
N ASN A 1047 -11.74 -84.52 -130.72
CA ASN A 1047 -10.29 -84.67 -130.97
C ASN A 1047 -9.84 -83.97 -132.27
N ASP A 1048 -10.52 -84.23 -133.39
CA ASP A 1048 -10.18 -83.72 -134.73
C ASP A 1048 -10.54 -82.24 -134.97
N TRP A 1049 -11.13 -81.55 -133.97
CA TRP A 1049 -11.57 -80.16 -134.10
C TRP A 1049 -10.47 -79.21 -133.61
N SER A 1050 -10.38 -78.00 -134.18
CA SER A 1050 -9.40 -76.98 -133.76
C SER A 1050 -9.85 -76.26 -132.49
N SER A 1051 -8.91 -75.66 -131.74
CA SER A 1051 -9.22 -74.71 -130.66
C SER A 1051 -10.08 -73.54 -131.17
N GLY A 1052 -11.00 -73.04 -130.34
CA GLY A 1052 -11.91 -71.95 -130.67
C GLY A 1052 -13.36 -72.18 -130.23
N VAL A 1053 -14.24 -71.21 -130.54
CA VAL A 1053 -15.66 -71.23 -130.15
C VAL A 1053 -16.52 -71.94 -131.20
N TYR A 1054 -17.45 -72.77 -130.72
CA TYR A 1054 -18.41 -73.54 -131.49
C TYR A 1054 -19.83 -73.27 -130.98
N ASN A 1055 -20.76 -73.05 -131.90
CA ASN A 1055 -22.18 -72.90 -131.60
C ASN A 1055 -22.87 -74.26 -131.76
N ILE A 1056 -23.66 -74.62 -130.75
CA ILE A 1056 -24.38 -75.89 -130.67
C ILE A 1056 -25.88 -75.58 -130.69
N GLU A 1057 -26.49 -75.71 -131.87
CA GLU A 1057 -27.94 -75.64 -132.04
C GLU A 1057 -28.57 -76.99 -131.67
N ILE A 1058 -29.59 -76.98 -130.80
CA ILE A 1058 -30.26 -78.19 -130.31
C ILE A 1058 -31.75 -78.00 -130.48
N ILE A 1059 -32.35 -78.88 -131.30
CA ILE A 1059 -33.75 -78.82 -131.69
C ILE A 1059 -34.51 -79.96 -131.02
N ILE A 1060 -35.44 -79.62 -130.12
CA ILE A 1060 -36.29 -80.56 -129.38
C ILE A 1060 -37.75 -80.16 -129.63
N GLU A 1061 -38.56 -81.10 -130.12
CA GLU A 1061 -40.00 -80.90 -130.45
C GLU A 1061 -40.31 -79.63 -131.29
N GLY A 1062 -39.36 -79.20 -132.12
CA GLY A 1062 -39.47 -78.02 -133.00
C GLY A 1062 -39.05 -76.69 -132.36
N LYS A 1063 -38.67 -76.65 -131.08
CA LYS A 1063 -37.99 -75.51 -130.46
C LYS A 1063 -36.47 -75.65 -130.61
N THR A 1064 -35.77 -74.57 -130.94
CA THR A 1064 -34.31 -74.52 -131.05
C THR A 1064 -33.71 -73.74 -129.89
N GLN A 1065 -32.71 -74.30 -129.20
CA GLN A 1065 -31.80 -73.58 -128.31
C GLN A 1065 -30.40 -73.56 -128.91
N THR A 1066 -29.57 -72.57 -128.58
CA THR A 1066 -28.20 -72.45 -129.07
C THR A 1066 -27.24 -72.19 -127.91
N TYR A 1067 -26.19 -73.00 -127.79
CA TYR A 1067 -25.18 -72.87 -126.73
C TYR A 1067 -23.79 -72.64 -127.33
N SER A 1068 -22.97 -71.82 -126.66
CA SER A 1068 -21.56 -71.62 -127.00
C SER A 1068 -20.67 -72.62 -126.25
N TRP A 1069 -19.87 -73.39 -126.98
CA TRP A 1069 -18.87 -74.30 -126.43
C TRP A 1069 -17.47 -73.95 -126.91
N ILE A 1070 -16.50 -73.90 -126.01
CA ILE A 1070 -15.12 -73.53 -126.31
C ILE A 1070 -14.24 -74.78 -126.33
N LYS A 1071 -13.58 -75.05 -127.46
CA LYS A 1071 -12.43 -75.96 -127.48
C LYS A 1071 -11.16 -75.21 -127.10
N ARG A 1072 -10.40 -75.75 -126.14
CA ARG A 1072 -8.99 -75.36 -125.91
C ARG A 1072 -8.06 -76.15 -126.86
#